data_AF-A0A8J2H3Z6-F1
#
_entry.id   AF-A0A8J2H3Z6-F1
#
_cell.length_a   1.000
_cell.length_b   1.000
_cell.length_c   1.000
_cell.angle_alpha   90.00
_cell.angle_beta   90.00
_cell.angle_gamma   90.00
#
_symmetry.space_group_name_H-M   'P 1'
#
loop_
_entity.id
_entity.type
_entity.pdbx_description
1 polymer ?
#
loop_
_entity_poly.entity_id
_entity_poly.type
_entity_poly.pdbx_seq_one_letter_code
_entity_poly.pdbx_strand_id
1 'polypeptide(L)'
;MNFGRLTLVILFAAKIAASLDVRSLNSIEEIIEFVAEVADSINGEKLNAAEKLVNSFRIDGYRNYGEVVRKYFAEFPHKTVTDQQIEELKNYIAKIDNAWIKFTSEEAKAELGEFVKLLPEISGKLYSIYVGNGQDIKGFPTQVATDRKFSICLITENDQLRLRKLHQIFILSELRGFILSLKASEDPQKAAARAVFHAQQYLQATRQGFLKKWNYHRKCDPRKDIRGETFSEFLGLFQGVIVNELQTNSVDASHCKDDCSAVDYLRIVRCYDAVDNTGTIIHCHAKPCNGILHACIDVGNVKTCEMNENSDRRFSWLRSVKDDTSKLLCPGRVVEMYRTRYKEIFHCSVCKCICAEQDGNSTAMRTISLIPQFADIRRNMVMTGVRFAEKDRMFHLQIEQAELGPFGEIVPDTAEWKELGDFQYDPAEEGSFSMKKGEEFVKLTEFIDFSFVTLDQRTINLDEIFADPGQVLIGVRFVFNGMDDAFELQIKSWPVNLETGKLAEGNPSDVEWIGWENSKMRSECYNRPRSTIDLEDANEPLRTNKWNEALLVPNLRLMIRATNFQNDLHQHTIPYLDLQPVTYSTAKIPLGGLQIFYKRVKGYGGFLAFRIFGFDFTEDFRWKMSTSQFNKYRPFFHENLILQESSE
;
A
#
# COMPACT_ATOMS: atom_id res chain seq x y z
N MET A 1 -39.01 -24.11 -45.72
CA MET A 1 -38.00 -23.08 -45.36
C MET A 1 -38.16 -22.75 -43.88
N ASN A 2 -37.19 -23.20 -43.07
CA ASN A 2 -37.19 -23.19 -41.60
C ASN A 2 -36.66 -21.86 -41.03
N PHE A 3 -37.41 -20.76 -41.19
CA PHE A 3 -37.00 -19.47 -40.61
C PHE A 3 -37.27 -19.38 -39.09
N GLY A 4 -38.24 -20.13 -38.56
CA GLY A 4 -38.61 -20.07 -37.13
C GLY A 4 -37.67 -20.80 -36.15
N ARG A 5 -36.89 -21.80 -36.61
CA ARG A 5 -35.91 -22.50 -35.75
C ARG A 5 -34.61 -21.70 -35.57
N LEU A 6 -34.19 -20.94 -36.57
CA LEU A 6 -32.97 -20.14 -36.49
C LEU A 6 -33.13 -18.96 -35.50
N THR A 7 -34.30 -18.33 -35.46
CA THR A 7 -34.59 -17.20 -34.54
C THR A 7 -34.64 -17.64 -33.08
N LEU A 8 -35.20 -18.84 -32.80
CA LEU A 8 -35.27 -19.38 -31.43
C LEU A 8 -33.88 -19.81 -30.91
N VAL A 9 -33.02 -20.35 -31.77
CA VAL A 9 -31.63 -20.73 -31.42
C VAL A 9 -30.76 -19.49 -31.18
N ILE A 10 -30.94 -18.42 -31.96
CA ILE A 10 -30.24 -17.14 -31.76
C ILE A 10 -30.72 -16.46 -30.46
N LEU A 11 -32.02 -16.46 -30.17
CA LEU A 11 -32.57 -15.94 -28.90
C LEU A 11 -32.11 -16.77 -27.69
N PHE A 12 -32.00 -18.09 -27.84
CA PHE A 12 -31.52 -18.99 -26.79
C PHE A 12 -30.03 -18.80 -26.49
N ALA A 13 -29.19 -18.73 -27.55
CA ALA A 13 -27.77 -18.45 -27.40
C ALA A 13 -27.51 -17.03 -26.88
N ALA A 14 -28.29 -16.03 -27.31
CA ALA A 14 -28.18 -14.66 -26.81
C ALA A 14 -28.61 -14.55 -25.34
N LYS A 15 -29.63 -15.29 -24.89
CA LYS A 15 -30.11 -15.25 -23.50
C LYS A 15 -29.12 -15.90 -22.52
N ILE A 16 -28.48 -17.00 -22.91
CA ILE A 16 -27.48 -17.70 -22.08
C ILE A 16 -26.10 -17.02 -22.18
N ALA A 17 -25.71 -16.54 -23.36
CA ALA A 17 -24.46 -15.78 -23.51
C ALA A 17 -24.51 -14.40 -22.85
N ALA A 18 -25.71 -13.83 -22.67
CA ALA A 18 -25.89 -12.60 -21.90
C ALA A 18 -25.91 -12.85 -20.38
N SER A 19 -26.10 -14.10 -19.92
CA SER A 19 -26.30 -14.41 -18.48
C SER A 19 -25.14 -15.13 -17.81
N LEU A 20 -24.22 -15.73 -18.57
CA LEU A 20 -23.09 -16.47 -17.99
C LEU A 20 -21.77 -15.94 -18.56
N ASP A 21 -21.06 -15.12 -17.80
CA ASP A 21 -19.67 -14.74 -18.06
C ASP A 21 -18.77 -15.56 -17.14
N VAL A 22 -17.70 -16.20 -17.64
CA VAL A 22 -16.74 -16.90 -16.76
C VAL A 22 -16.19 -16.01 -15.67
N ARG A 23 -16.08 -14.72 -15.98
CA ARG A 23 -15.60 -13.77 -15.01
C ARG A 23 -16.65 -13.52 -13.89
N SER A 24 -17.96 -13.75 -14.14
CA SER A 24 -19.09 -13.67 -13.19
C SER A 24 -19.41 -14.96 -12.44
N LEU A 25 -18.77 -16.08 -12.77
CA LEU A 25 -18.96 -17.40 -12.13
C LEU A 25 -18.61 -17.49 -10.63
N ASN A 26 -18.42 -16.35 -9.96
CA ASN A 26 -18.47 -16.28 -8.51
C ASN A 26 -19.90 -16.52 -7.98
N SER A 27 -20.95 -16.42 -8.82
CA SER A 27 -22.33 -16.70 -8.43
C SER A 27 -22.70 -18.18 -8.61
N ILE A 28 -23.03 -18.85 -7.51
CA ILE A 28 -23.54 -20.23 -7.56
C ILE A 28 -24.89 -20.32 -8.28
N GLU A 29 -25.70 -19.26 -8.25
CA GLU A 29 -27.02 -19.23 -8.88
C GLU A 29 -26.89 -19.30 -10.41
N GLU A 30 -25.99 -18.50 -10.97
CA GLU A 30 -25.66 -18.50 -12.40
C GLU A 30 -25.17 -19.87 -12.88
N ILE A 31 -24.27 -20.49 -12.11
CA ILE A 31 -23.79 -21.85 -12.40
C ILE A 31 -24.93 -22.86 -12.39
N ILE A 32 -25.80 -22.80 -11.38
CA ILE A 32 -26.94 -23.70 -11.25
C ILE A 32 -27.92 -23.52 -12.40
N GLU A 33 -28.26 -22.28 -12.76
CA GLU A 33 -29.16 -21.99 -13.87
C GLU A 33 -28.61 -22.54 -15.19
N PHE A 34 -27.33 -22.29 -15.48
CA PHE A 34 -26.67 -22.83 -16.66
C PHE A 34 -26.69 -24.36 -16.68
N VAL A 35 -26.25 -25.01 -15.60
CA VAL A 35 -26.18 -26.47 -15.51
C VAL A 35 -27.57 -27.10 -15.63
N ALA A 36 -28.58 -26.51 -14.96
CA ALA A 36 -29.96 -26.94 -15.01
C ALA A 36 -30.54 -26.84 -16.43
N GLU A 37 -30.40 -25.69 -17.10
CA GLU A 37 -30.94 -25.49 -18.43
C GLU A 37 -30.33 -26.45 -19.46
N VAL A 38 -29.01 -26.67 -19.39
CA VAL A 38 -28.30 -27.58 -20.29
C VAL A 38 -28.73 -29.04 -20.03
N ALA A 39 -28.84 -29.45 -18.77
CA ALA A 39 -29.26 -30.81 -18.40
C ALA A 39 -30.73 -31.11 -18.73
N ASP A 40 -31.63 -30.15 -18.48
CA ASP A 40 -33.07 -30.32 -18.71
C ASP A 40 -33.43 -30.27 -20.21
N SER A 41 -32.52 -29.75 -21.05
CA SER A 41 -32.80 -29.48 -22.47
C SER A 41 -31.95 -30.26 -23.47
N ILE A 42 -31.44 -31.44 -23.11
CA ILE A 42 -30.46 -32.18 -23.93
C ILE A 42 -30.93 -32.38 -25.37
N ASN A 43 -30.36 -31.57 -26.25
CA ASN A 43 -30.41 -31.72 -27.68
C ASN A 43 -29.09 -31.21 -28.27
N GLY A 44 -28.73 -31.70 -29.46
CA GLY A 44 -27.43 -31.42 -30.07
C GLY A 44 -27.17 -29.94 -30.31
N GLU A 45 -28.20 -29.14 -30.61
CA GLU A 45 -28.06 -27.70 -30.84
C GLU A 45 -27.70 -26.94 -29.56
N LYS A 46 -28.35 -27.25 -28.43
CA LYS A 46 -28.10 -26.60 -27.12
C LYS A 46 -26.75 -26.98 -26.53
N LEU A 47 -26.35 -28.25 -26.68
CA LEU A 47 -25.01 -28.71 -26.29
C LEU A 47 -23.91 -27.96 -27.07
N ASN A 48 -24.09 -27.77 -28.37
CA ASN A 48 -23.14 -27.02 -29.20
C ASN A 48 -23.13 -25.52 -28.87
N ALA A 49 -24.27 -24.93 -28.48
CA ALA A 49 -24.33 -23.55 -28.02
C ALA A 49 -23.60 -23.36 -26.69
N ALA A 50 -23.83 -24.26 -25.72
CA ALA A 50 -23.14 -24.26 -24.43
C ALA A 50 -21.62 -24.41 -24.60
N GLU A 51 -21.18 -25.30 -25.50
CA GLU A 51 -19.76 -25.46 -25.83
C GLU A 51 -19.15 -24.16 -26.39
N LYS A 52 -19.82 -23.53 -27.36
CA LYS A 52 -19.37 -22.25 -27.94
C LYS A 52 -19.23 -21.17 -26.87
N LEU A 53 -20.18 -21.09 -25.96
CA LEU A 53 -20.14 -20.16 -24.84
C LEU A 53 -18.95 -20.46 -23.92
N VAL A 54 -18.80 -21.71 -23.49
CA VAL A 54 -17.67 -22.15 -22.65
C VAL A 54 -16.30 -21.89 -23.30
N ASN A 55 -16.22 -21.98 -24.63
CA ASN A 55 -15.02 -21.66 -25.41
C ASN A 55 -14.78 -20.15 -25.60
N SER A 56 -15.83 -19.33 -25.49
CA SER A 56 -15.71 -17.87 -25.60
C SER A 56 -15.06 -17.24 -24.38
N PHE A 57 -15.10 -17.94 -23.25
CA PHE A 57 -14.56 -17.50 -21.99
C PHE A 57 -13.04 -17.33 -22.02
N ARG A 58 -12.58 -16.18 -21.53
CA ARG A 58 -11.16 -15.81 -21.47
C ARG A 58 -10.71 -15.73 -20.02
N ILE A 59 -9.73 -16.54 -19.64
CA ILE A 59 -8.93 -16.34 -18.43
C ILE A 59 -7.59 -15.74 -18.90
N ASP A 60 -7.37 -14.45 -18.64
CA ASP A 60 -6.09 -13.74 -18.89
C ASP A 60 -5.52 -13.79 -20.32
N GLY A 61 -6.37 -14.00 -21.34
CA GLY A 61 -5.91 -14.10 -22.73
C GLY A 61 -5.22 -15.44 -23.06
N TYR A 62 -5.05 -16.34 -22.09
CA TYR A 62 -4.49 -17.67 -22.29
C TYR A 62 -5.62 -18.70 -22.45
N ARG A 63 -5.55 -19.51 -23.51
CA ARG A 63 -6.47 -20.65 -23.70
C ARG A 63 -6.04 -21.92 -22.98
N ASN A 64 -4.82 -21.95 -22.43
CA ASN A 64 -4.25 -23.08 -21.70
C ASN A 64 -4.25 -22.77 -20.20
N TYR A 65 -5.16 -23.38 -19.44
CA TYR A 65 -5.29 -23.08 -18.01
C TYR A 65 -4.12 -23.62 -17.18
N GLY A 66 -3.39 -24.62 -17.69
CA GLY A 66 -2.13 -25.04 -17.12
C GLY A 66 -1.07 -23.93 -17.09
N GLU A 67 -1.09 -23.01 -18.07
CA GLU A 67 -0.21 -21.84 -18.08
C GLU A 67 -0.61 -20.80 -17.04
N VAL A 68 -1.91 -20.65 -16.77
CA VAL A 68 -2.42 -19.77 -15.72
C VAL A 68 -2.00 -20.31 -14.34
N VAL A 69 -2.14 -21.62 -14.12
CA VAL A 69 -1.62 -22.29 -12.91
C VAL A 69 -0.11 -22.09 -12.79
N ARG A 70 0.64 -22.24 -13.90
CA ARG A 70 2.09 -22.02 -13.91
C ARG A 70 2.45 -20.59 -13.52
N LYS A 71 1.83 -19.60 -14.17
CA LYS A 71 2.04 -18.16 -13.96
C LYS A 71 1.77 -17.77 -12.51
N TYR A 72 0.61 -18.13 -11.95
CA TYR A 72 0.21 -17.65 -10.63
C TYR A 72 0.66 -18.53 -9.45
N PHE A 73 1.11 -19.76 -9.70
CA PHE A 73 1.37 -20.73 -8.61
C PHE A 73 2.69 -21.48 -8.71
N ALA A 74 3.16 -21.85 -9.89
CA ALA A 74 4.44 -22.58 -10.02
C ALA A 74 5.66 -21.65 -9.96
N GLU A 75 5.54 -20.40 -10.44
CA GLU A 75 6.63 -19.42 -10.41
C GLU A 75 6.85 -18.77 -9.03
N PHE A 76 6.04 -19.15 -8.02
CA PHE A 76 6.07 -18.53 -6.70
C PHE A 76 6.57 -19.49 -5.61
N PRO A 77 7.43 -19.02 -4.68
CA PRO A 77 7.86 -19.81 -3.54
C PRO A 77 6.68 -20.23 -2.68
N HIS A 78 6.54 -21.53 -2.44
CA HIS A 78 5.53 -22.14 -1.59
C HIS A 78 6.20 -23.15 -0.66
N LYS A 79 5.77 -23.22 0.61
CA LYS A 79 6.31 -24.14 1.62
C LYS A 79 5.31 -25.25 1.95
N THR A 80 4.03 -24.97 1.84
CA THR A 80 2.93 -25.84 2.26
C THR A 80 2.31 -26.55 1.08
N VAL A 81 2.13 -25.84 -0.03
CA VAL A 81 1.82 -26.46 -1.32
C VAL A 81 3.09 -27.15 -1.83
N THR A 82 3.01 -28.36 -2.40
CA THR A 82 4.18 -29.03 -2.98
C THR A 82 4.22 -28.87 -4.49
N ASP A 83 5.43 -28.87 -5.08
CA ASP A 83 5.59 -28.91 -6.54
C ASP A 83 4.82 -30.10 -7.15
N GLN A 84 4.79 -31.24 -6.46
CA GLN A 84 4.02 -32.41 -6.88
C GLN A 84 2.51 -32.10 -6.93
N GLN A 85 1.93 -31.46 -5.92
CA GLN A 85 0.52 -31.07 -5.93
C GLN A 85 0.20 -30.10 -7.09
N ILE A 86 1.11 -29.18 -7.39
CA ILE A 86 0.96 -28.25 -8.51
C ILE A 86 1.03 -29.01 -9.85
N GLU A 87 1.95 -29.96 -10.00
CA GLU A 87 2.05 -30.79 -11.20
C GLU A 87 0.85 -31.73 -11.36
N GLU A 88 0.34 -32.32 -10.27
CA GLU A 88 -0.89 -33.10 -10.28
C GLU A 88 -2.08 -32.25 -10.72
N LEU A 89 -2.21 -31.05 -10.15
CA LEU A 89 -3.22 -30.08 -10.53
C LEU A 89 -3.16 -29.75 -12.03
N LYS A 90 -1.98 -29.40 -12.52
CA LYS A 90 -1.73 -29.12 -13.94
C LYS A 90 -2.12 -30.32 -14.81
N ASN A 91 -1.73 -31.52 -14.42
CA ASN A 91 -1.99 -32.74 -15.17
C ASN A 91 -3.49 -33.03 -15.27
N TYR A 92 -4.25 -32.92 -14.18
CA TYR A 92 -5.70 -33.14 -14.22
C TYR A 92 -6.43 -32.08 -15.05
N ILE A 93 -6.07 -30.81 -14.91
CA ILE A 93 -6.64 -29.72 -15.74
C ILE A 93 -6.27 -29.96 -17.22
N ALA A 94 -5.01 -30.28 -17.52
CA ALA A 94 -4.56 -30.55 -18.88
C ALA A 94 -5.26 -31.77 -19.51
N LYS A 95 -5.60 -32.80 -18.72
CA LYS A 95 -6.40 -33.94 -19.22
C LYS A 95 -7.79 -33.50 -19.64
N ILE A 96 -8.47 -32.69 -18.83
CA ILE A 96 -9.79 -32.13 -19.18
C ILE A 96 -9.68 -31.25 -20.42
N ASP A 97 -8.70 -30.35 -20.47
CA ASP A 97 -8.48 -29.44 -21.60
C ASP A 97 -8.13 -30.17 -22.90
N ASN A 98 -7.26 -31.18 -22.84
CA ASN A 98 -6.89 -31.99 -24.00
C ASN A 98 -8.08 -32.79 -24.54
N ALA A 99 -8.88 -33.37 -23.64
CA ALA A 99 -10.12 -34.01 -24.04
C ALA A 99 -11.05 -32.99 -24.68
N TRP A 100 -11.30 -31.86 -24.02
CA TRP A 100 -12.13 -30.78 -24.54
C TRP A 100 -11.73 -30.37 -25.96
N ILE A 101 -10.44 -30.15 -26.24
CA ILE A 101 -9.92 -29.82 -27.56
C ILE A 101 -10.23 -30.91 -28.58
N LYS A 102 -9.89 -32.17 -28.28
CA LYS A 102 -10.16 -33.33 -29.16
C LYS A 102 -11.65 -33.50 -29.46
N PHE A 103 -12.50 -33.20 -28.48
CA PHE A 103 -13.96 -33.26 -28.60
C PHE A 103 -14.55 -32.17 -29.52
N THR A 104 -13.86 -31.03 -29.68
CA THR A 104 -14.30 -29.93 -30.58
C THR A 104 -13.95 -30.18 -32.05
N SER A 105 -13.11 -31.17 -32.35
CA SER A 105 -12.80 -31.63 -33.71
C SER A 105 -13.69 -32.82 -34.10
N GLU A 106 -14.27 -32.79 -35.30
CA GLU A 106 -15.25 -33.79 -35.82
C GLU A 106 -14.75 -35.26 -35.84
N GLU A 107 -13.47 -35.53 -35.57
CA GLU A 107 -12.81 -36.79 -35.92
C GLU A 107 -12.62 -37.83 -34.79
N ALA A 108 -13.07 -37.60 -33.55
CA ALA A 108 -12.62 -38.44 -32.41
C ALA A 108 -13.73 -39.13 -31.57
N LYS A 109 -14.85 -39.61 -32.14
CA LYS A 109 -15.96 -40.22 -31.35
C LYS A 109 -15.63 -41.50 -30.56
N ALA A 110 -14.67 -42.32 -31.00
CA ALA A 110 -14.40 -43.64 -30.39
C ALA A 110 -13.41 -43.56 -29.20
N GLU A 111 -12.28 -42.87 -29.33
CA GLU A 111 -11.31 -42.62 -28.24
C GLU A 111 -11.91 -41.82 -27.07
N LEU A 112 -12.96 -41.06 -27.36
CA LEU A 112 -13.75 -40.27 -26.44
C LEU A 112 -14.49 -41.10 -25.39
N GLY A 113 -15.12 -42.19 -25.83
CA GLY A 113 -15.93 -43.03 -24.94
C GLY A 113 -15.12 -43.64 -23.81
N GLU A 114 -13.82 -43.82 -24.02
CA GLU A 114 -12.89 -44.33 -23.01
C GLU A 114 -12.44 -43.24 -22.04
N PHE A 115 -12.10 -42.04 -22.52
CA PHE A 115 -11.73 -40.91 -21.66
C PHE A 115 -12.89 -40.45 -20.76
N VAL A 116 -14.13 -40.46 -21.25
CA VAL A 116 -15.31 -40.05 -20.45
C VAL A 116 -15.49 -40.97 -19.26
N LYS A 117 -15.20 -42.27 -19.38
CA LYS A 117 -15.26 -43.17 -18.22
C LYS A 117 -14.32 -42.76 -17.10
N LEU A 118 -13.24 -42.01 -17.43
CA LEU A 118 -12.28 -41.48 -16.48
C LEU A 118 -12.63 -40.07 -15.98
N LEU A 119 -13.55 -39.34 -16.63
CA LEU A 119 -13.92 -37.97 -16.23
C LEU A 119 -14.43 -37.87 -14.80
N PRO A 120 -15.36 -38.73 -14.31
CA PRO A 120 -15.80 -38.67 -12.91
C PRO A 120 -14.66 -38.86 -11.91
N GLU A 121 -13.69 -39.74 -12.21
CA GLU A 121 -12.51 -39.95 -11.38
C GLU A 121 -11.59 -38.73 -11.39
N ILE A 122 -11.33 -38.14 -12.57
CA ILE A 122 -10.50 -36.95 -12.71
C ILE A 122 -11.13 -35.75 -11.99
N SER A 123 -12.43 -35.51 -12.18
CA SER A 123 -13.18 -34.46 -11.48
C SER A 123 -13.20 -34.68 -9.97
N GLY A 124 -13.40 -35.93 -9.50
CA GLY A 124 -13.34 -36.26 -8.08
C GLY A 124 -11.95 -36.01 -7.46
N LYS A 125 -10.88 -36.30 -8.19
CA LYS A 125 -9.50 -36.00 -7.76
C LYS A 125 -9.23 -34.50 -7.72
N LEU A 126 -9.65 -33.74 -8.73
CA LEU A 126 -9.58 -32.26 -8.71
C LEU A 126 -10.34 -31.68 -7.53
N TYR A 127 -11.56 -32.19 -7.30
CA TYR A 127 -12.39 -31.80 -6.18
C TYR A 127 -11.70 -32.03 -4.84
N SER A 128 -11.17 -33.23 -4.62
CA SER A 128 -10.45 -33.60 -3.40
C SER A 128 -9.22 -32.73 -3.17
N ILE A 129 -8.45 -32.41 -4.22
CA ILE A 129 -7.28 -31.52 -4.12
C ILE A 129 -7.73 -30.11 -3.71
N TYR A 130 -8.76 -29.57 -4.34
CA TYR A 130 -9.18 -28.19 -4.13
C TYR A 130 -9.89 -27.97 -2.80
N VAL A 131 -10.87 -28.81 -2.47
CA VAL A 131 -11.72 -28.66 -1.28
C VAL A 131 -11.04 -29.25 -0.06
N GLY A 132 -10.24 -30.32 -0.23
CA GLY A 132 -9.72 -31.11 0.86
C GLY A 132 -10.81 -32.01 1.47
N ASN A 133 -10.55 -32.54 2.66
CA ASN A 133 -11.46 -33.45 3.37
C ASN A 133 -11.98 -32.89 4.71
N GLY A 134 -11.69 -31.63 5.02
CA GLY A 134 -12.19 -30.92 6.22
C GLY A 134 -11.51 -31.29 7.55
N GLN A 135 -10.89 -32.48 7.68
CA GLN A 135 -10.30 -32.97 8.94
C GLN A 135 -8.76 -33.05 8.93
N ASP A 136 -8.16 -33.61 7.87
CA ASP A 136 -6.70 -33.89 7.82
C ASP A 136 -5.98 -33.14 6.69
N ILE A 137 -6.70 -32.85 5.59
CA ILE A 137 -6.17 -32.21 4.39
C ILE A 137 -6.96 -30.91 4.18
N LYS A 138 -6.30 -29.78 4.43
CA LYS A 138 -6.83 -28.46 4.12
C LYS A 138 -7.04 -28.35 2.61
N GLY A 139 -8.12 -27.74 2.14
CA GLY A 139 -8.29 -27.45 0.71
C GLY A 139 -7.19 -26.56 0.16
N PHE A 140 -6.86 -26.71 -1.12
CA PHE A 140 -5.80 -25.97 -1.81
C PHE A 140 -5.88 -24.44 -1.60
N PRO A 141 -7.05 -23.76 -1.69
CA PRO A 141 -7.14 -22.33 -1.40
C PRO A 141 -6.70 -21.95 0.01
N THR A 142 -7.04 -22.77 1.00
CA THR A 142 -6.60 -22.58 2.39
C THR A 142 -5.10 -22.86 2.52
N GLN A 143 -4.57 -23.88 1.86
CA GLN A 143 -3.13 -24.14 1.86
C GLN A 143 -2.38 -22.94 1.28
N VAL A 144 -2.78 -22.45 0.10
CA VAL A 144 -2.21 -21.25 -0.53
C VAL A 144 -2.33 -20.01 0.36
N ALA A 145 -3.47 -19.81 1.03
CA ALA A 145 -3.67 -18.66 1.90
C ALA A 145 -2.81 -18.70 3.18
N THR A 146 -2.59 -19.90 3.71
CA THR A 146 -1.80 -20.11 4.95
C THR A 146 -0.33 -20.40 4.68
N ASP A 147 0.07 -20.45 3.41
CA ASP A 147 1.44 -20.74 3.04
C ASP A 147 2.36 -19.57 3.41
N ARG A 148 3.35 -19.83 4.26
CA ARG A 148 4.29 -18.81 4.73
C ARG A 148 5.16 -18.35 3.58
N LYS A 149 4.83 -17.19 2.98
CA LYS A 149 5.78 -16.48 2.12
C LYS A 149 7.00 -16.07 2.94
N PHE A 150 8.20 -16.34 2.41
CA PHE A 150 9.49 -16.11 3.07
C PHE A 150 9.70 -14.65 3.53
N SER A 151 9.00 -13.69 2.93
CA SER A 151 8.91 -12.33 3.43
C SER A 151 7.79 -11.54 2.74
N ILE A 152 7.09 -10.69 3.48
CA ILE A 152 6.13 -9.73 2.91
C ILE A 152 6.76 -8.81 1.85
N CYS A 153 8.09 -8.63 1.92
CA CYS A 153 8.87 -7.83 0.98
C CYS A 153 8.87 -8.37 -0.46
N LEU A 154 8.65 -9.68 -0.63
CA LEU A 154 8.73 -10.36 -1.92
C LEU A 154 7.36 -10.53 -2.58
N ILE A 155 6.31 -9.97 -1.98
CA ILE A 155 4.97 -10.03 -2.54
C ILE A 155 4.90 -9.09 -3.75
N THR A 156 4.80 -9.66 -4.94
CA THR A 156 4.61 -8.94 -6.20
C THR A 156 3.17 -8.96 -6.70
N GLU A 157 2.31 -9.77 -6.07
CA GLU A 157 0.90 -9.96 -6.41
C GLU A 157 0.03 -10.09 -5.17
N ASN A 158 -1.19 -9.59 -5.25
CA ASN A 158 -2.21 -9.80 -4.24
C ASN A 158 -2.68 -11.26 -4.29
N ASP A 159 -2.63 -12.01 -3.18
CA ASP A 159 -3.06 -13.40 -3.28
C ASP A 159 -4.57 -13.64 -3.20
N GLN A 160 -5.41 -12.66 -2.81
CA GLN A 160 -6.86 -12.81 -3.04
C GLN A 160 -7.13 -12.83 -4.55
N LEU A 161 -6.45 -11.96 -5.31
CA LEU A 161 -6.49 -12.02 -6.78
C LEU A 161 -6.02 -13.39 -7.30
N ARG A 162 -4.91 -13.94 -6.78
CA ARG A 162 -4.45 -15.30 -7.15
C ARG A 162 -5.51 -16.37 -6.89
N LEU A 163 -6.08 -16.41 -5.68
CA LEU A 163 -7.12 -17.38 -5.31
C LEU A 163 -8.38 -17.24 -6.17
N ARG A 164 -8.76 -16.01 -6.52
CA ARG A 164 -9.86 -15.75 -7.45
C ARG A 164 -9.59 -16.34 -8.83
N LYS A 165 -8.40 -16.12 -9.40
CA LYS A 165 -8.00 -16.70 -10.69
C LYS A 165 -8.02 -18.23 -10.63
N LEU A 166 -7.56 -18.80 -9.53
CA LEU A 166 -7.63 -20.24 -9.33
C LEU A 166 -9.06 -20.74 -9.31
N HIS A 167 -9.96 -20.08 -8.57
CA HIS A 167 -11.37 -20.45 -8.54
C HIS A 167 -11.99 -20.48 -9.94
N GLN A 168 -11.75 -19.44 -10.75
CA GLN A 168 -12.26 -19.36 -12.12
C GLN A 168 -11.79 -20.55 -12.98
N ILE A 169 -10.51 -20.95 -12.86
CA ILE A 169 -9.97 -22.13 -13.58
C ILE A 169 -10.72 -23.41 -13.20
N PHE A 170 -10.99 -23.59 -11.90
CA PHE A 170 -11.65 -24.80 -11.40
C PHE A 170 -13.11 -24.89 -11.82
N ILE A 171 -13.87 -23.78 -11.69
CA ILE A 171 -15.25 -23.77 -12.17
C ILE A 171 -15.29 -24.03 -13.67
N LEU A 172 -14.41 -23.42 -14.45
CA LEU A 172 -14.40 -23.62 -15.88
C LEU A 172 -14.03 -25.06 -16.28
N SER A 173 -13.11 -25.68 -15.55
CA SER A 173 -12.77 -27.10 -15.71
C SER A 173 -13.97 -28.00 -15.37
N GLU A 174 -14.74 -27.66 -14.34
CA GLU A 174 -15.96 -28.38 -13.94
C GLU A 174 -17.05 -28.25 -15.02
N LEU A 175 -17.27 -27.05 -15.55
CA LEU A 175 -18.25 -26.81 -16.63
C LEU A 175 -17.88 -27.55 -17.92
N ARG A 176 -16.59 -27.61 -18.27
CA ARG A 176 -16.09 -28.44 -19.38
C ARG A 176 -16.36 -29.92 -19.12
N GLY A 177 -16.00 -30.41 -17.94
CA GLY A 177 -16.25 -31.80 -17.53
C GLY A 177 -17.74 -32.17 -17.61
N PHE A 178 -18.62 -31.28 -17.14
CA PHE A 178 -20.07 -31.43 -17.23
C PHE A 178 -20.56 -31.60 -18.68
N ILE A 179 -20.16 -30.72 -19.59
CA ILE A 179 -20.58 -30.80 -21.01
C ILE A 179 -20.04 -32.07 -21.68
N LEU A 180 -18.79 -32.47 -21.39
CA LEU A 180 -18.21 -33.71 -21.92
C LEU A 180 -18.97 -34.94 -21.45
N SER A 181 -19.36 -34.97 -20.16
CA SER A 181 -20.21 -36.01 -19.58
C SER A 181 -21.56 -36.14 -20.29
N LEU A 182 -22.23 -35.02 -20.55
CA LEU A 182 -23.51 -35.03 -21.28
C LEU A 182 -23.36 -35.53 -22.72
N LYS A 183 -22.31 -35.08 -23.43
CA LYS A 183 -22.03 -35.55 -24.81
C LYS A 183 -21.77 -37.05 -24.88
N ALA A 184 -21.21 -37.61 -23.81
CA ALA A 184 -20.94 -39.03 -23.69
C ALA A 184 -22.12 -39.85 -23.16
N SER A 185 -23.31 -39.25 -23.08
CA SER A 185 -24.54 -39.90 -22.63
C SER A 185 -24.53 -40.32 -21.14
N GLU A 186 -23.80 -39.62 -20.27
CA GLU A 186 -23.99 -39.73 -18.82
C GLU A 186 -25.41 -39.25 -18.45
N ASP A 187 -25.97 -39.78 -17.36
CA ASP A 187 -27.24 -39.31 -16.83
C ASP A 187 -27.20 -37.79 -16.58
N PRO A 188 -28.12 -37.01 -17.15
CA PRO A 188 -28.07 -35.55 -17.11
C PRO A 188 -28.19 -34.97 -15.72
N GLN A 189 -29.07 -35.55 -14.91
CA GLN A 189 -29.36 -35.09 -13.56
C GLN A 189 -28.21 -35.45 -12.64
N LYS A 190 -27.57 -36.60 -12.85
CA LYS A 190 -26.36 -37.00 -12.14
C LYS A 190 -25.17 -36.09 -12.47
N ALA A 191 -24.94 -35.79 -13.75
CA ALA A 191 -23.87 -34.90 -14.19
C ALA A 191 -24.09 -33.46 -13.66
N ALA A 192 -25.33 -32.99 -13.72
CA ALA A 192 -25.72 -31.68 -13.20
C ALA A 192 -25.53 -31.58 -11.68
N ALA A 193 -26.00 -32.57 -10.93
CA ALA A 193 -25.85 -32.60 -9.48
C ALA A 193 -24.38 -32.55 -9.06
N ARG A 194 -23.50 -33.32 -9.72
CA ARG A 194 -22.05 -33.29 -9.46
C ARG A 194 -21.47 -31.90 -9.69
N ALA A 195 -21.75 -31.28 -10.83
CA ALA A 195 -21.21 -29.97 -11.18
C ALA A 195 -21.66 -28.88 -10.20
N VAL A 196 -22.95 -28.87 -9.83
CA VAL A 196 -23.52 -27.94 -8.84
C VAL A 196 -22.87 -28.12 -7.47
N PHE A 197 -22.75 -29.37 -7.00
CA PHE A 197 -22.14 -29.67 -5.71
C PHE A 197 -20.68 -29.21 -5.63
N HIS A 198 -19.89 -29.58 -6.64
CA HIS A 198 -18.48 -29.19 -6.72
C HIS A 198 -18.33 -27.66 -6.76
N ALA A 199 -19.10 -26.96 -7.60
CA ALA A 199 -19.05 -25.50 -7.69
C ALA A 199 -19.32 -24.82 -6.35
N GLN A 200 -20.32 -25.30 -5.60
CA GLN A 200 -20.62 -24.78 -4.27
C GLN A 200 -19.45 -24.98 -3.29
N GLN A 201 -18.87 -26.17 -3.26
CA GLN A 201 -17.74 -26.47 -2.39
C GLN A 201 -16.49 -25.68 -2.80
N TYR A 202 -16.28 -25.44 -4.09
CA TYR A 202 -15.20 -24.57 -4.58
C TYR A 202 -15.37 -23.13 -4.10
N LEU A 203 -16.58 -22.56 -4.18
CA LEU A 203 -16.85 -21.21 -3.66
C LEU A 203 -16.51 -21.12 -2.17
N GLN A 204 -17.00 -22.09 -1.40
CA GLN A 204 -16.79 -22.11 0.04
C GLN A 204 -15.31 -22.29 0.40
N ALA A 205 -14.61 -23.22 -0.26
CA ALA A 205 -13.17 -23.41 -0.06
C ALA A 205 -12.37 -22.14 -0.41
N THR A 206 -12.78 -21.41 -1.46
CA THR A 206 -12.18 -20.13 -1.87
C THR A 206 -12.41 -19.05 -0.83
N ARG A 207 -13.66 -18.89 -0.35
CA ARG A 207 -14.01 -17.95 0.72
C ARG A 207 -13.21 -18.21 1.99
N GLN A 208 -13.06 -19.48 2.39
CA GLN A 208 -12.21 -19.87 3.51
C GLN A 208 -10.73 -19.51 3.29
N GLY A 209 -10.25 -19.60 2.05
CA GLY A 209 -8.95 -19.08 1.64
C GLY A 209 -8.84 -17.56 1.80
N PHE A 210 -9.87 -16.79 1.42
CA PHE A 210 -9.88 -15.33 1.59
C PHE A 210 -9.90 -14.90 3.05
N LEU A 211 -10.73 -15.53 3.89
CA LEU A 211 -10.84 -15.23 5.32
C LEU A 211 -9.52 -15.45 6.07
N LYS A 212 -8.66 -16.35 5.57
CA LYS A 212 -7.36 -16.67 6.19
C LYS A 212 -6.21 -15.76 5.72
N LYS A 213 -6.49 -14.77 4.88
CA LYS A 213 -5.47 -14.12 4.06
C LYS A 213 -5.08 -12.71 4.49
N TRP A 214 -3.81 -12.37 4.27
CA TRP A 214 -3.33 -11.00 4.22
C TRP A 214 -3.70 -10.30 2.90
N ASN A 215 -4.58 -9.31 2.97
CA ASN A 215 -4.95 -8.48 1.81
C ASN A 215 -4.13 -7.18 1.73
N TYR A 216 -2.88 -7.19 2.21
CA TYR A 216 -2.07 -5.97 2.30
C TYR A 216 -0.66 -6.14 1.73
N HIS A 217 -0.06 -5.02 1.31
CA HIS A 217 1.31 -4.96 0.81
C HIS A 217 2.03 -3.73 1.37
N ARG A 218 3.34 -3.90 1.63
CA ARG A 218 4.25 -2.83 2.01
C ARG A 218 5.64 -3.14 1.45
N LYS A 219 6.45 -2.10 1.25
CA LYS A 219 7.88 -2.28 0.98
C LYS A 219 8.65 -2.54 2.26
N CYS A 220 9.75 -3.26 2.09
CA CYS A 220 10.76 -3.40 3.13
C CYS A 220 11.90 -2.44 2.84
N ASP A 221 12.93 -2.45 3.68
CA ASP A 221 14.05 -1.56 3.44
C ASP A 221 14.72 -1.94 2.10
N PRO A 222 15.21 -0.94 1.35
CA PRO A 222 15.94 -1.20 0.13
C PRO A 222 17.27 -1.87 0.46
N ARG A 223 17.95 -2.43 -0.54
CA ARG A 223 19.31 -2.94 -0.36
C ARG A 223 20.32 -1.84 -0.04
N LYS A 224 20.04 -0.63 -0.51
CA LYS A 224 20.85 0.56 -0.32
C LYS A 224 19.91 1.76 -0.21
N ASP A 225 20.11 2.54 0.84
CA ASP A 225 19.40 3.79 1.04
C ASP A 225 20.05 4.91 0.21
N ILE A 226 19.24 5.55 -0.64
CA ILE A 226 19.64 6.66 -1.51
C ILE A 226 18.64 7.80 -1.30
N ARG A 227 19.13 8.92 -0.79
CA ARG A 227 18.34 10.12 -0.53
C ARG A 227 17.72 10.64 -1.83
N GLY A 228 16.43 10.97 -1.82
CA GLY A 228 15.67 11.41 -3.00
C GLY A 228 15.19 10.28 -3.90
N GLU A 229 15.65 9.04 -3.71
CA GLU A 229 15.20 7.86 -4.47
C GLU A 229 14.46 6.84 -3.60
N THR A 230 15.08 6.38 -2.50
CA THR A 230 14.49 5.38 -1.61
C THR A 230 14.03 5.96 -0.29
N PHE A 231 14.63 7.06 0.15
CA PHE A 231 14.20 7.79 1.35
C PHE A 231 14.43 9.29 1.20
N SER A 232 13.79 10.07 2.07
CA SER A 232 14.17 11.46 2.31
C SER A 232 13.95 11.82 3.77
N GLU A 233 14.30 13.05 4.14
CA GLU A 233 14.05 13.61 5.47
C GLU A 233 13.60 15.07 5.31
N PHE A 234 13.05 15.65 6.37
CA PHE A 234 12.88 17.11 6.46
C PHE A 234 14.26 17.78 6.61
N LEU A 235 15.06 17.70 5.54
CA LEU A 235 16.49 18.00 5.53
C LEU A 235 16.71 19.44 5.98
N GLY A 236 17.49 19.61 7.04
CA GLY A 236 17.81 20.92 7.56
C GLY A 236 16.78 21.51 8.52
N LEU A 237 15.57 20.95 8.64
CA LEU A 237 14.48 21.54 9.44
C LEU A 237 14.87 21.71 10.92
N PHE A 238 15.26 20.61 11.56
CA PHE A 238 15.76 20.61 12.93
C PHE A 238 17.23 20.19 12.93
N GLN A 239 18.13 21.14 13.18
CA GLN A 239 19.57 20.87 13.22
C GLN A 239 20.26 21.50 14.41
N GLY A 240 21.16 20.74 15.04
CA GLY A 240 22.00 21.23 16.12
C GLY A 240 22.90 22.39 15.68
N VAL A 241 22.83 23.49 16.41
CA VAL A 241 23.66 24.69 16.22
C VAL A 241 24.43 24.97 17.53
N ILE A 242 25.65 25.49 17.41
CA ILE A 242 26.41 26.00 18.57
C ILE A 242 26.40 27.52 18.48
N VAL A 243 26.01 28.19 19.55
CA VAL A 243 25.78 29.64 19.56
C VAL A 243 26.25 30.23 20.89
N ASN A 244 26.83 31.41 20.88
CA ASN A 244 27.05 32.20 22.09
C ASN A 244 25.85 33.13 22.31
N GLU A 245 25.45 33.37 23.56
CA GLU A 245 24.34 34.29 23.90
C GLU A 245 24.40 35.64 23.17
N LEU A 246 25.61 36.19 22.98
CA LEU A 246 25.84 37.47 22.28
C LEU A 246 25.39 37.49 20.81
N GLN A 247 25.29 36.32 20.18
CA GLN A 247 24.89 36.22 18.78
C GLN A 247 23.38 36.41 18.57
N THR A 248 22.60 36.38 19.65
CA THR A 248 21.14 36.34 19.57
C THR A 248 20.50 37.74 19.55
N ASN A 249 19.20 37.77 19.26
CA ASN A 249 18.34 38.97 19.28
C ASN A 249 17.73 39.27 20.65
N SER A 250 18.33 38.78 21.74
CA SER A 250 17.88 39.10 23.10
C SER A 250 17.69 40.62 23.26
N VAL A 251 16.50 41.01 23.74
CA VAL A 251 16.11 42.42 23.97
C VAL A 251 17.04 43.07 24.99
N ASP A 252 17.60 42.27 25.90
CA ASP A 252 18.68 42.65 26.82
C ASP A 252 20.05 42.52 26.12
N ALA A 253 20.21 43.10 24.92
CA ALA A 253 21.50 43.17 24.23
C ALA A 253 22.60 43.89 25.04
N SER A 254 22.26 44.43 26.22
CA SER A 254 23.17 44.99 27.20
C SER A 254 23.75 43.97 28.20
N HIS A 255 23.15 42.80 28.43
CA HIS A 255 23.54 41.83 29.48
C HIS A 255 23.26 40.36 29.11
N CYS A 256 24.27 39.49 29.14
CA CYS A 256 24.10 38.03 29.08
C CYS A 256 23.57 37.48 30.41
N LYS A 257 22.78 36.41 30.36
CA LYS A 257 22.16 35.81 31.56
C LYS A 257 22.98 34.64 32.11
N ASP A 258 24.03 34.23 31.41
CA ASP A 258 24.91 33.13 31.81
C ASP A 258 24.13 31.80 31.91
N ASP A 259 23.08 31.68 31.10
CA ASP A 259 22.17 30.54 31.06
C ASP A 259 21.65 30.36 29.63
N CYS A 260 21.83 29.15 29.09
CA CYS A 260 21.36 28.80 27.77
C CYS A 260 19.84 28.68 27.66
N SER A 261 19.10 28.59 28.78
CA SER A 261 17.64 28.72 28.74
C SER A 261 17.20 30.11 28.27
N ALA A 262 18.04 31.13 28.45
CA ALA A 262 17.74 32.50 28.05
C ALA A 262 17.76 32.72 26.52
N VAL A 263 18.35 31.78 25.77
CA VAL A 263 18.43 31.85 24.30
C VAL A 263 17.40 30.97 23.60
N ASP A 264 16.62 30.19 24.35
CA ASP A 264 15.48 29.46 23.77
C ASP A 264 14.48 30.45 23.17
N TYR A 265 13.95 30.09 22.00
CA TYR A 265 13.05 30.87 21.15
C TYR A 265 13.64 32.17 20.58
N LEU A 266 14.94 32.40 20.72
CA LEU A 266 15.64 33.54 20.11
C LEU A 266 16.16 33.21 18.70
N ARG A 267 16.52 34.26 17.95
CA ARG A 267 17.14 34.18 16.62
C ARG A 267 18.61 34.55 16.66
N ILE A 268 19.43 33.94 15.81
CA ILE A 268 20.82 34.36 15.57
C ILE A 268 20.81 35.56 14.62
N VAL A 269 21.29 36.73 15.07
CA VAL A 269 21.24 37.98 14.28
C VAL A 269 22.61 38.58 13.98
N ARG A 270 23.68 38.01 14.55
CA ARG A 270 25.05 38.48 14.33
C ARG A 270 26.06 37.34 14.44
N CYS A 271 27.24 37.59 13.90
CA CYS A 271 28.37 36.68 14.04
C CYS A 271 28.93 36.72 15.46
N TYR A 272 29.53 35.61 15.88
CA TYR A 272 30.31 35.56 17.11
C TYR A 272 31.51 36.49 16.98
N ASP A 273 31.73 37.30 18.00
CA ASP A 273 32.84 38.24 18.11
C ASP A 273 33.37 38.18 19.54
N ALA A 274 34.61 37.68 19.69
CA ALA A 274 35.27 37.60 20.98
C ALA A 274 36.72 38.06 20.88
N VAL A 275 37.19 38.75 21.91
CA VAL A 275 38.59 39.19 22.03
C VAL A 275 39.31 38.24 22.99
N ASP A 276 40.42 37.68 22.54
CA ASP A 276 41.36 36.94 23.39
C ASP A 276 42.77 37.56 23.35
N ASN A 277 43.72 36.95 24.05
CA ASN A 277 45.10 37.43 24.14
C ASN A 277 45.88 37.34 22.80
N THR A 278 45.32 36.68 21.79
CA THR A 278 45.93 36.43 20.47
C THR A 278 45.28 37.22 19.35
N GLY A 279 44.09 37.79 19.57
CA GLY A 279 43.41 38.69 18.64
C GLY A 279 41.88 38.68 18.80
N THR A 280 41.19 39.18 17.78
CA THR A 280 39.72 39.11 17.68
C THR A 280 39.31 37.88 16.89
N ILE A 281 38.49 37.01 17.50
CA ILE A 281 37.86 35.85 16.85
C ILE A 281 36.50 36.31 16.31
N ILE A 282 36.37 36.35 14.99
CA ILE A 282 35.10 36.61 14.30
C ILE A 282 34.65 35.33 13.61
N HIS A 283 33.45 34.84 13.95
CA HIS A 283 32.89 33.63 13.35
C HIS A 283 31.41 33.80 13.01
N CYS A 284 31.12 33.72 11.71
CA CYS A 284 29.76 33.55 11.18
C CYS A 284 29.59 32.08 10.80
N HIS A 285 28.45 31.50 11.14
CA HIS A 285 28.15 30.12 10.75
C HIS A 285 28.20 29.98 9.23
N ALA A 286 28.82 28.90 8.75
CA ALA A 286 28.82 28.59 7.33
C ALA A 286 27.37 28.42 6.86
N LYS A 287 26.64 27.46 7.43
CA LYS A 287 25.19 27.37 7.27
C LYS A 287 24.53 28.29 8.32
N PRO A 288 23.83 29.38 7.96
CA PRO A 288 23.11 30.19 8.94
C PRO A 288 21.90 29.41 9.51
N CYS A 289 21.37 29.86 10.65
CA CYS A 289 20.08 29.39 11.17
C CYS A 289 19.02 30.45 10.82
N ASN A 290 18.10 30.13 9.90
CA ASN A 290 17.04 31.07 9.49
C ASN A 290 15.73 30.70 10.21
N GLY A 291 15.76 30.83 11.52
CA GLY A 291 14.63 30.48 12.37
C GLY A 291 14.98 30.63 13.85
N ILE A 292 14.27 29.88 14.69
CA ILE A 292 14.37 30.01 16.14
C ILE A 292 15.21 28.90 16.76
N LEU A 293 15.88 29.24 17.85
CA LEU A 293 16.60 28.31 18.70
C LEU A 293 15.63 27.62 19.67
N HIS A 294 15.87 26.35 20.00
CA HIS A 294 15.18 25.67 21.09
C HIS A 294 16.04 24.55 21.68
N ALA A 295 15.65 24.05 22.85
CA ALA A 295 16.35 22.99 23.58
C ALA A 295 17.84 23.33 23.81
N CYS A 296 18.08 24.58 24.23
CA CYS A 296 19.41 25.12 24.43
C CYS A 296 20.03 24.67 25.76
N ILE A 297 21.29 24.23 25.71
CA ILE A 297 22.03 23.71 26.87
C ILE A 297 23.47 24.24 26.85
N ASP A 298 24.00 24.61 28.01
CA ASP A 298 25.39 25.05 28.18
C ASP A 298 26.37 23.91 27.85
N VAL A 299 27.39 24.23 27.05
CA VAL A 299 28.46 23.28 26.67
C VAL A 299 29.86 23.75 27.05
N GLY A 300 29.99 24.89 27.71
CA GLY A 300 31.27 25.51 28.03
C GLY A 300 32.10 25.88 26.80
N ASN A 301 33.41 25.99 26.98
CA ASN A 301 34.32 26.31 25.88
C ASN A 301 34.49 25.09 24.97
N VAL A 302 34.09 25.22 23.71
CA VAL A 302 34.06 24.13 22.75
C VAL A 302 34.86 24.44 21.50
N LYS A 303 35.34 23.38 20.86
CA LYS A 303 35.80 23.38 19.48
C LYS A 303 35.03 22.37 18.67
N THR A 304 34.72 22.73 17.44
CA THR A 304 33.90 21.92 16.54
C THR A 304 34.48 21.89 15.13
N CYS A 305 34.21 20.81 14.40
CA CYS A 305 34.40 20.79 12.97
C CYS A 305 33.12 21.23 12.28
N GLU A 306 33.10 22.47 11.83
CA GLU A 306 31.99 23.04 11.06
C GLU A 306 32.11 22.67 9.60
N MET A 307 31.00 22.16 9.05
CA MET A 307 30.88 21.75 7.67
C MET A 307 30.58 22.95 6.75
N ASN A 308 30.72 22.75 5.45
CA ASN A 308 30.35 23.77 4.47
C ASN A 308 28.82 23.96 4.36
N GLU A 309 28.41 25.03 3.70
CA GLU A 309 26.99 25.39 3.50
C GLU A 309 26.15 24.31 2.80
N ASN A 310 26.77 23.55 1.90
CA ASN A 310 26.10 22.52 1.10
C ASN A 310 26.03 21.15 1.80
N SER A 311 26.60 21.02 2.99
CA SER A 311 26.54 19.78 3.75
C SER A 311 25.12 19.56 4.29
N ASP A 312 24.75 18.29 4.34
CA ASP A 312 23.57 17.82 5.05
C ASP A 312 23.61 18.12 6.55
N ARG A 313 24.80 18.32 7.14
CA ARG A 313 25.03 18.59 8.58
C ARG A 313 25.77 19.92 8.77
N ARG A 314 25.56 20.61 9.89
CA ARG A 314 26.32 21.80 10.33
C ARG A 314 27.66 21.42 10.95
N PHE A 315 27.73 20.33 11.72
CA PHE A 315 28.95 19.92 12.42
C PHE A 315 29.27 18.43 12.28
N SER A 316 30.54 18.10 12.08
CA SER A 316 31.01 16.72 12.10
C SER A 316 31.21 16.18 13.51
N TRP A 317 31.79 16.99 14.40
CA TRP A 317 32.08 16.62 15.79
C TRP A 317 32.15 17.87 16.68
N LEU A 318 31.99 17.68 17.99
CA LEU A 318 32.11 18.71 19.03
C LEU A 318 32.98 18.18 20.17
N ARG A 319 33.93 18.97 20.66
CA ARG A 319 34.82 18.65 21.78
C ARG A 319 35.04 19.85 22.68
N SER A 320 35.51 19.60 23.89
CA SER A 320 36.01 20.68 24.73
C SER A 320 37.28 21.27 24.09
N VAL A 321 37.51 22.57 24.24
CA VAL A 321 38.77 23.20 23.79
C VAL A 321 39.99 22.52 24.42
N LYS A 322 39.84 21.97 25.63
CA LYS A 322 40.91 21.26 26.35
C LYS A 322 41.25 19.87 25.77
N ASP A 323 40.37 19.29 24.97
CA ASP A 323 40.57 17.93 24.43
C ASP A 323 41.60 17.94 23.30
N ASP A 324 42.42 16.90 23.17
CA ASP A 324 43.27 16.75 21.98
C ASP A 324 42.43 16.30 20.77
N THR A 325 42.38 17.15 19.75
CA THR A 325 41.64 16.91 18.49
C THR A 325 42.55 16.68 17.30
N SER A 326 43.87 16.61 17.49
CA SER A 326 44.85 16.42 16.42
C SER A 326 44.60 15.15 15.59
N LYS A 327 43.96 14.14 16.20
CA LYS A 327 43.62 12.86 15.58
C LYS A 327 42.22 12.82 14.97
N LEU A 328 41.38 13.84 15.17
CA LEU A 328 40.04 13.88 14.59
C LEU A 328 40.10 14.47 13.19
N LEU A 329 39.59 13.73 12.21
CA LEU A 329 39.40 14.25 10.86
C LEU A 329 38.36 15.36 10.89
N CYS A 330 38.70 16.53 10.34
CA CYS A 330 37.74 17.59 10.07
C CYS A 330 37.66 17.83 8.57
N PRO A 331 36.59 17.37 7.89
CA PRO A 331 36.41 17.63 6.46
C PRO A 331 36.01 19.09 6.15
N GLY A 332 35.63 19.87 7.16
CA GLY A 332 35.34 21.29 7.05
C GLY A 332 36.40 22.16 7.73
N ARG A 333 35.98 23.15 8.53
CA ARG A 333 36.87 24.02 9.29
C ARG A 333 36.71 23.83 10.80
N VAL A 334 37.82 23.92 11.52
CA VAL A 334 37.77 23.91 12.99
C VAL A 334 37.42 25.31 13.49
N VAL A 335 36.42 25.39 14.35
CA VAL A 335 35.94 26.62 14.98
C VAL A 335 35.98 26.46 16.48
N GLU A 336 36.45 27.48 17.19
CA GLU A 336 36.48 27.53 18.64
C GLU A 336 35.53 28.62 19.15
N MET A 337 34.75 28.30 20.17
CA MET A 337 33.81 29.21 20.81
C MET A 337 34.07 29.17 22.32
N TYR A 338 34.16 30.37 22.89
CA TYR A 338 34.52 30.57 24.28
C TYR A 338 33.39 31.26 25.02
N ARG A 339 33.29 30.99 26.31
CA ARG A 339 32.50 31.80 27.22
C ARG A 339 33.12 33.19 27.29
N THR A 340 32.39 34.18 26.78
CA THR A 340 32.91 35.55 26.63
C THR A 340 32.55 36.38 27.84
N ARG A 341 33.44 37.28 28.26
CA ARG A 341 33.11 38.35 29.22
C ARG A 341 32.60 39.56 28.45
N TYR A 342 31.37 39.96 28.71
CA TYR A 342 30.79 41.17 28.15
C TYR A 342 30.83 42.30 29.18
N LYS A 343 31.42 43.45 28.79
CA LYS A 343 31.58 44.66 29.63
C LYS A 343 32.12 44.38 31.04
N GLU A 344 33.01 43.38 31.17
CA GLU A 344 33.67 42.96 32.42
C GLU A 344 32.75 42.51 33.58
N ILE A 345 31.43 42.44 33.38
CA ILE A 345 30.44 42.14 34.44
C ILE A 345 29.59 40.90 34.10
N PHE A 346 29.37 40.62 32.81
CA PHE A 346 28.48 39.55 32.37
C PHE A 346 29.26 38.43 31.69
N HIS A 347 28.88 37.19 31.97
CA HIS A 347 29.40 36.02 31.30
C HIS A 347 28.36 35.53 30.29
N CYS A 348 28.81 35.24 29.08
CA CYS A 348 27.96 34.80 27.99
C CYS A 348 28.30 33.35 27.67
N SER A 349 27.37 32.45 27.99
CA SER A 349 27.52 31.02 27.78
C SER A 349 27.56 30.67 26.30
N VAL A 350 28.28 29.60 26.00
CA VAL A 350 28.22 28.92 24.71
C VAL A 350 27.22 27.79 24.87
N CYS A 351 26.21 27.83 24.01
CA CYS A 351 25.06 26.96 24.03
C CYS A 351 25.10 26.04 22.83
N LYS A 352 24.78 24.76 23.04
CA LYS A 352 24.22 23.95 21.97
C LYS A 352 22.72 24.15 21.96
N CYS A 353 22.15 24.34 20.79
CA CYS A 353 20.71 24.48 20.58
C CYS A 353 20.30 23.63 19.39
N ILE A 354 19.00 23.49 19.17
CA ILE A 354 18.43 23.04 17.90
C ILE A 354 17.92 24.29 17.18
N CYS A 355 18.42 24.53 15.97
CA CYS A 355 17.83 25.48 15.03
C CYS A 355 16.58 24.84 14.43
N ALA A 356 15.42 25.44 14.64
CA ALA A 356 14.18 25.16 13.92
C ALA A 356 14.04 26.17 12.78
N GLU A 357 14.32 25.73 11.54
CA GLU A 357 14.22 26.56 10.35
C GLU A 357 12.77 26.97 10.07
N GLN A 358 12.51 28.27 9.94
CA GLN A 358 11.16 28.83 9.83
C GLN A 358 11.05 29.95 8.79
N ASP A 359 12.12 30.68 8.53
CA ASP A 359 12.07 31.83 7.65
C ASP A 359 12.00 31.39 6.16
N GLY A 360 11.40 32.21 5.31
CA GLY A 360 11.18 31.91 3.89
C GLY A 360 12.48 31.78 3.09
N ASN A 361 13.56 32.44 3.50
CA ASN A 361 14.89 32.32 2.88
C ASN A 361 15.62 31.01 3.23
N SER A 362 15.07 30.19 4.14
CA SER A 362 15.67 28.91 4.50
C SER A 362 15.76 27.96 3.30
N THR A 363 16.82 27.15 3.30
CA THR A 363 17.03 26.06 2.32
C THR A 363 16.51 24.71 2.83
N ALA A 364 15.94 24.66 4.04
CA ALA A 364 15.43 23.44 4.63
C ALA A 364 14.18 22.91 3.92
N MET A 365 14.07 21.58 3.85
CA MET A 365 12.85 20.89 3.46
C MET A 365 11.92 20.85 4.68
N ARG A 366 10.84 21.63 4.65
CA ARG A 366 9.95 21.81 5.82
C ARG A 366 8.47 21.82 5.49
N THR A 367 8.07 21.31 4.32
CA THR A 367 6.69 21.49 3.85
C THR A 367 6.04 20.17 3.47
N ILE A 368 4.79 20.00 3.88
CA ILE A 368 3.92 18.91 3.48
C ILE A 368 2.81 19.46 2.59
N SER A 369 2.58 18.83 1.46
CA SER A 369 1.45 19.13 0.57
C SER A 369 0.16 18.55 1.15
N LEU A 370 -0.87 19.39 1.23
CA LEU A 370 -2.24 19.02 1.62
C LEU A 370 -3.17 18.89 0.40
N ILE A 371 -2.65 19.17 -0.81
CA ILE A 371 -3.40 19.07 -2.06
C ILE A 371 -3.80 17.61 -2.30
N PRO A 372 -5.11 17.34 -2.51
CA PRO A 372 -5.59 15.98 -2.72
C PRO A 372 -5.14 15.40 -4.06
N GLN A 373 -4.85 14.10 -4.06
CA GLN A 373 -4.65 13.31 -5.27
C GLN A 373 -5.90 12.51 -5.58
N PHE A 374 -6.30 12.48 -6.86
CA PHE A 374 -7.47 11.75 -7.34
C PHE A 374 -7.17 10.91 -8.58
N ALA A 375 -7.71 9.70 -8.61
CA ALA A 375 -7.81 8.88 -9.81
C ALA A 375 -8.86 9.49 -10.77
N ASP A 376 -8.67 9.31 -12.07
CA ASP A 376 -9.60 9.77 -13.09
C ASP A 376 -10.80 8.82 -13.22
N ILE A 377 -11.78 9.02 -12.35
CA ILE A 377 -12.99 8.20 -12.32
C ILE A 377 -13.81 8.26 -13.62
N ARG A 378 -13.69 9.34 -14.41
CA ARG A 378 -14.41 9.49 -15.69
C ARG A 378 -13.84 8.55 -16.74
N ARG A 379 -12.55 8.25 -16.63
CA ARG A 379 -11.86 7.20 -17.39
C ARG A 379 -11.91 5.84 -16.71
N ASN A 380 -12.81 5.66 -15.72
CA ASN A 380 -12.97 4.42 -14.97
C ASN A 380 -11.67 3.97 -14.25
N MET A 381 -10.85 4.94 -13.82
CA MET A 381 -9.57 4.68 -13.16
C MET A 381 -9.74 4.58 -11.64
N VAL A 382 -8.99 3.68 -11.03
CA VAL A 382 -8.95 3.44 -9.58
C VAL A 382 -7.52 3.52 -9.06
N MET A 383 -7.35 3.77 -7.75
CA MET A 383 -6.02 3.72 -7.15
C MET A 383 -5.50 2.27 -7.11
N THR A 384 -4.23 2.09 -7.49
CA THR A 384 -3.51 0.80 -7.42
C THR A 384 -2.19 0.89 -6.63
N GLY A 385 -1.75 2.09 -6.27
CA GLY A 385 -0.52 2.32 -5.53
C GLY A 385 -0.39 3.72 -4.95
N VAL A 386 0.60 3.90 -4.08
CA VAL A 386 0.88 5.16 -3.38
C VAL A 386 2.37 5.29 -3.06
N ARG A 387 2.88 6.52 -2.96
CA ARG A 387 4.21 6.83 -2.43
C ARG A 387 4.30 8.24 -1.87
N PHE A 388 5.32 8.49 -1.06
CA PHE A 388 5.83 9.84 -0.85
C PHE A 388 6.63 10.27 -2.08
N ALA A 389 6.50 11.53 -2.47
CA ALA A 389 7.27 12.13 -3.54
C ALA A 389 7.82 13.49 -3.09
N GLU A 390 9.11 13.69 -3.25
CA GLU A 390 9.77 14.97 -3.00
C GLU A 390 9.78 15.78 -4.30
N LYS A 391 9.10 16.93 -4.34
CA LYS A 391 9.09 17.83 -5.49
C LYS A 391 8.86 19.27 -5.03
N ASP A 392 9.59 20.21 -5.64
CA ASP A 392 9.41 21.66 -5.45
C ASP A 392 9.37 22.09 -3.97
N ARG A 393 10.32 21.59 -3.15
CA ARG A 393 10.45 21.87 -1.70
C ARG A 393 9.27 21.39 -0.84
N MET A 394 8.51 20.41 -1.32
CA MET A 394 7.41 19.80 -0.56
C MET A 394 7.44 18.29 -0.65
N PHE A 395 6.98 17.63 0.41
CA PHE A 395 6.59 16.23 0.36
C PHE A 395 5.12 16.11 -0.05
N HIS A 396 4.90 15.35 -1.12
CA HIS A 396 3.60 15.07 -1.69
C HIS A 396 3.21 13.62 -1.45
N LEU A 397 1.90 13.39 -1.29
CA LEU A 397 1.34 12.10 -1.65
C LEU A 397 1.26 12.01 -3.17
N GLN A 398 1.67 10.88 -3.73
CA GLN A 398 1.48 10.58 -5.14
C GLN A 398 0.83 9.20 -5.27
N ILE A 399 -0.15 9.09 -6.16
CA ILE A 399 -0.90 7.84 -6.39
C ILE A 399 -0.57 7.25 -7.75
N GLU A 400 -0.63 5.93 -7.83
CA GLU A 400 -0.74 5.20 -9.08
C GLU A 400 -2.21 4.91 -9.35
N GLN A 401 -2.65 5.17 -10.58
CA GLN A 401 -4.00 4.85 -11.05
C GLN A 401 -3.94 3.85 -12.19
N ALA A 402 -5.01 3.08 -12.39
CA ALA A 402 -5.17 2.20 -13.54
C ALA A 402 -6.66 1.96 -13.86
N GLU A 403 -6.97 1.57 -15.09
CA GLU A 403 -8.34 1.38 -15.53
C GLU A 403 -8.90 0.09 -14.91
N LEU A 404 -10.08 0.22 -14.30
CA LEU A 404 -10.81 -0.92 -13.78
C LEU A 404 -11.50 -1.66 -14.93
N GLY A 405 -11.19 -2.94 -15.03
CA GLY A 405 -11.86 -3.88 -15.91
C GLY A 405 -12.96 -4.65 -15.16
N PRO A 406 -13.78 -5.40 -15.93
CA PRO A 406 -14.74 -6.33 -15.36
C PRO A 406 -14.09 -7.22 -14.31
N PHE A 407 -14.82 -7.50 -13.25
CA PHE A 407 -14.46 -8.43 -12.18
C PHE A 407 -13.30 -7.96 -11.32
N GLY A 408 -13.16 -6.64 -11.17
CA GLY A 408 -12.12 -6.03 -10.35
C GLY A 408 -10.71 -6.19 -10.92
N GLU A 409 -10.58 -6.65 -12.17
CA GLU A 409 -9.31 -6.77 -12.86
C GLU A 409 -8.77 -5.39 -13.23
N ILE A 410 -7.46 -5.22 -13.22
CA ILE A 410 -6.85 -4.00 -13.78
C ILE A 410 -6.52 -4.25 -15.25
N VAL A 411 -6.96 -3.34 -16.11
CA VAL A 411 -6.68 -3.42 -17.55
C VAL A 411 -5.16 -3.31 -17.76
N PRO A 412 -4.52 -4.25 -18.48
CA PRO A 412 -3.08 -4.21 -18.73
C PRO A 412 -2.64 -2.89 -19.37
N ASP A 413 -1.43 -2.44 -19.04
CA ASP A 413 -0.79 -1.26 -19.63
C ASP A 413 -1.54 0.08 -19.44
N THR A 414 -2.52 0.13 -18.54
CA THR A 414 -3.24 1.38 -18.18
C THR A 414 -2.71 2.04 -16.91
N ALA A 415 -1.80 1.38 -16.20
CA ALA A 415 -1.29 1.86 -14.92
C ALA A 415 -0.28 3.01 -15.10
N GLU A 416 -0.52 4.12 -14.41
CA GLU A 416 0.34 5.30 -14.47
C GLU A 416 0.39 6.02 -13.10
N TRP A 417 1.54 6.61 -12.78
CA TRP A 417 1.66 7.51 -11.63
C TRP A 417 1.11 8.88 -12.02
N LYS A 418 0.19 9.42 -11.21
CA LYS A 418 -0.37 10.76 -11.43
C LYS A 418 0.73 11.81 -11.35
N GLU A 419 0.85 12.63 -12.37
CA GLU A 419 1.80 13.76 -12.36
C GLU A 419 1.45 14.74 -11.24
N LEU A 420 2.49 15.20 -10.54
CA LEU A 420 2.38 16.25 -9.55
C LEU A 420 2.41 17.60 -10.24
N GLY A 421 1.61 18.56 -9.75
CA GLY A 421 1.62 19.93 -10.23
C GLY A 421 3.01 20.58 -10.16
N ASP A 422 3.18 21.67 -10.89
CA ASP A 422 4.39 22.50 -10.83
C ASP A 422 4.17 23.63 -9.84
N PHE A 423 5.09 23.73 -8.87
CA PHE A 423 5.00 24.70 -7.80
C PHE A 423 6.15 25.70 -7.84
N GLN A 424 5.84 26.95 -7.54
CA GLN A 424 6.80 28.02 -7.37
C GLN A 424 6.83 28.42 -5.90
N TYR A 425 8.04 28.45 -5.33
CA TYR A 425 8.29 28.93 -3.98
C TYR A 425 8.70 30.40 -3.99
N ASP A 426 8.06 31.20 -3.13
CA ASP A 426 8.45 32.58 -2.84
C ASP A 426 9.08 32.62 -1.44
N PRO A 427 10.36 33.02 -1.31
CA PRO A 427 11.07 33.05 -0.03
C PRO A 427 10.74 34.28 0.84
N ALA A 428 9.80 35.15 0.43
CA ALA A 428 9.39 36.30 1.25
C ALA A 428 8.73 35.86 2.58
N GLU A 429 8.95 36.65 3.64
CA GLU A 429 8.42 36.40 4.99
C GLU A 429 8.74 34.98 5.49
N GLU A 430 7.72 34.18 5.81
CA GLU A 430 7.82 32.78 6.23
C GLU A 430 7.81 31.80 5.06
N GLY A 431 7.81 32.30 3.82
CA GLY A 431 7.73 31.51 2.61
C GLY A 431 6.28 31.29 2.14
N SER A 432 6.07 31.18 0.84
CA SER A 432 4.76 30.81 0.29
C SER A 432 4.89 30.04 -1.02
N PHE A 433 3.80 29.39 -1.44
CA PHE A 433 3.77 28.62 -2.67
C PHE A 433 2.70 29.13 -3.62
N SER A 434 2.96 28.99 -4.92
CA SER A 434 1.96 29.12 -5.98
C SER A 434 2.00 27.88 -6.86
N MET A 435 0.85 27.45 -7.37
CA MET A 435 0.75 26.29 -8.26
C MET A 435 0.34 26.74 -9.66
N LYS A 436 0.97 26.17 -10.69
CA LYS A 436 0.61 26.43 -12.08
C LYS A 436 -0.77 25.85 -12.40
N LYS A 437 -1.68 26.68 -12.92
CA LYS A 437 -2.99 26.31 -13.46
C LYS A 437 -3.14 26.91 -14.85
N GLY A 438 -2.97 26.08 -15.89
CA GLY A 438 -2.91 26.56 -17.26
C GLY A 438 -1.65 27.39 -17.50
N GLU A 439 -1.82 28.66 -17.89
CA GLU A 439 -0.72 29.60 -18.12
C GLU A 439 -0.37 30.46 -16.90
N GLU A 440 -1.19 30.43 -15.84
CA GLU A 440 -1.02 31.28 -14.65
C GLU A 440 -0.57 30.51 -13.41
N PHE A 441 0.07 31.20 -12.47
CA PHE A 441 0.38 30.68 -11.14
C PHE A 441 -0.65 31.21 -10.14
N VAL A 442 -1.30 30.31 -9.41
CA VAL A 442 -2.28 30.64 -8.38
C VAL A 442 -1.66 30.45 -7.01
N LYS A 443 -1.70 31.49 -6.17
CA LYS A 443 -1.19 31.45 -4.81
C LYS A 443 -1.94 30.39 -3.97
N LEU A 444 -1.18 29.59 -3.24
CA LEU A 444 -1.68 28.56 -2.34
C LEU A 444 -1.88 29.11 -0.93
N THR A 445 -2.77 28.48 -0.17
CA THR A 445 -3.09 28.86 1.21
C THR A 445 -2.55 27.82 2.20
N GLU A 446 -1.82 28.28 3.22
CA GLU A 446 -1.34 27.42 4.30
C GLU A 446 -2.50 26.79 5.09
N PHE A 447 -2.30 25.57 5.60
CA PHE A 447 -3.29 24.71 6.26
C PHE A 447 -4.46 24.25 5.37
N ILE A 448 -4.51 24.69 4.10
CA ILE A 448 -5.49 24.25 3.10
C ILE A 448 -4.81 23.46 1.99
N ASP A 449 -3.80 24.06 1.35
CA ASP A 449 -3.09 23.49 0.20
C ASP A 449 -1.73 22.91 0.59
N PHE A 450 -1.06 23.51 1.55
CA PHE A 450 0.22 23.05 2.10
C PHE A 450 0.33 23.45 3.58
N SER A 451 1.31 22.90 4.29
CA SER A 451 1.64 23.33 5.65
C SER A 451 3.13 23.28 5.85
N PHE A 452 3.67 24.30 6.53
CA PHE A 452 5.01 24.19 7.07
C PHE A 452 5.00 23.29 8.32
N VAL A 453 6.04 22.49 8.47
CA VAL A 453 6.36 21.76 9.69
C VAL A 453 7.17 22.72 10.55
N THR A 454 6.64 23.08 11.72
CA THR A 454 7.23 24.08 12.62
C THR A 454 7.57 23.44 13.97
N LEU A 455 8.09 24.23 14.92
CA LEU A 455 8.45 23.73 16.24
C LEU A 455 7.24 23.18 17.01
N ASP A 456 6.08 23.80 16.82
CA ASP A 456 4.84 23.39 17.47
C ASP A 456 4.07 22.41 16.56
N GLN A 457 4.02 22.68 15.25
CA GLN A 457 3.22 21.92 14.29
C GLN A 457 4.06 20.84 13.58
N ARG A 458 4.27 19.71 14.26
CA ARG A 458 5.19 18.66 13.78
C ARG A 458 4.78 17.24 14.14
N THR A 459 3.53 17.05 14.56
CA THR A 459 3.00 15.74 14.88
C THR A 459 2.35 15.12 13.64
N ILE A 460 2.57 13.83 13.41
CA ILE A 460 1.87 13.04 12.38
C ILE A 460 1.10 11.91 13.06
N ASN A 461 -0.19 11.82 12.76
CA ASN A 461 -1.05 10.72 13.15
C ASN A 461 -0.87 9.54 12.20
N LEU A 462 -0.66 8.36 12.79
CA LEU A 462 -0.42 7.10 12.08
C LEU A 462 -1.68 6.25 12.09
N ASP A 463 -2.44 6.38 11.00
CA ASP A 463 -3.77 5.80 10.86
C ASP A 463 -3.82 4.73 9.76
N GLU A 464 -4.65 3.73 10.01
CA GLU A 464 -5.14 2.73 9.08
C GLU A 464 -6.62 3.03 8.76
N ILE A 465 -6.93 3.20 7.49
CA ILE A 465 -8.23 3.69 7.00
C ILE A 465 -8.68 2.81 5.81
N PHE A 466 -9.95 2.43 5.80
CA PHE A 466 -10.54 1.55 4.79
C PHE A 466 -11.69 2.24 4.07
N ALA A 467 -11.91 1.85 2.82
CA ALA A 467 -13.10 2.18 2.06
C ALA A 467 -14.34 1.54 2.70
N ASP A 468 -15.51 2.13 2.47
CA ASP A 468 -16.78 1.50 2.81
C ASP A 468 -16.99 0.20 2.00
N PRO A 469 -17.80 -0.76 2.51
CA PRO A 469 -18.12 -1.99 1.78
C PRO A 469 -18.64 -1.73 0.36
N GLY A 470 -18.10 -2.45 -0.62
CA GLY A 470 -18.46 -2.28 -2.04
C GLY A 470 -17.87 -1.04 -2.71
N GLN A 471 -16.89 -0.38 -2.07
CA GLN A 471 -16.19 0.78 -2.63
C GLN A 471 -14.69 0.55 -2.78
N VAL A 472 -14.06 1.33 -3.67
CA VAL A 472 -12.62 1.32 -3.95
C VAL A 472 -12.02 2.71 -3.74
N LEU A 473 -10.72 2.78 -3.42
CA LEU A 473 -10.03 4.06 -3.26
C LEU A 473 -9.89 4.80 -4.59
N ILE A 474 -10.24 6.08 -4.57
CA ILE A 474 -10.10 7.01 -5.69
C ILE A 474 -9.34 8.28 -5.33
N GLY A 475 -9.05 8.53 -4.06
CA GLY A 475 -8.25 9.68 -3.68
C GLY A 475 -7.63 9.58 -2.29
N VAL A 476 -6.62 10.42 -2.07
CA VAL A 476 -5.88 10.51 -0.80
C VAL A 476 -5.38 11.94 -0.59
N ARG A 477 -5.32 12.39 0.66
CA ARG A 477 -4.69 13.66 1.05
C ARG A 477 -4.14 13.59 2.47
N PHE A 478 -3.25 14.51 2.78
CA PHE A 478 -3.05 14.94 4.17
C PHE A 478 -3.97 16.12 4.47
N VAL A 479 -4.36 16.24 5.73
CA VAL A 479 -4.95 17.45 6.31
C VAL A 479 -4.21 17.80 7.60
N PHE A 480 -4.25 19.07 8.00
CA PHE A 480 -3.78 19.48 9.31
C PHE A 480 -4.98 19.67 10.25
N ASN A 481 -5.00 18.92 11.35
CA ASN A 481 -6.00 19.04 12.39
C ASN A 481 -5.48 19.99 13.48
N GLY A 482 -5.99 21.23 13.48
CA GLY A 482 -5.58 22.25 14.45
C GLY A 482 -6.01 21.99 15.90
N MET A 483 -6.94 21.07 16.15
CA MET A 483 -7.30 20.67 17.53
C MET A 483 -6.28 19.70 18.12
N ASP A 484 -5.80 18.77 17.30
CA ASP A 484 -4.82 17.75 17.70
C ASP A 484 -3.37 18.17 17.42
N ASP A 485 -3.18 19.31 16.75
CA ASP A 485 -1.89 19.83 16.27
C ASP A 485 -1.10 18.79 15.47
N ALA A 486 -1.80 18.10 14.57
CA ALA A 486 -1.29 16.92 13.87
C ALA A 486 -1.72 16.85 12.40
N PHE A 487 -0.81 16.32 11.58
CA PHE A 487 -1.12 15.89 10.22
C PHE A 487 -1.84 14.55 10.23
N GLU A 488 -2.94 14.47 9.49
CA GLU A 488 -3.79 13.29 9.39
C GLU A 488 -3.96 12.84 7.95
N LEU A 489 -3.93 11.53 7.74
CA LEU A 489 -4.23 10.92 6.46
C LEU A 489 -5.75 10.86 6.27
N GLN A 490 -6.23 11.20 5.07
CA GLN A 490 -7.61 10.98 4.67
C GLN A 490 -7.67 10.31 3.30
N ILE A 491 -8.65 9.45 3.10
CA ILE A 491 -8.92 8.76 1.85
C ILE A 491 -10.28 9.15 1.30
N LYS A 492 -10.46 8.87 0.01
CA LYS A 492 -11.75 8.97 -0.66
C LYS A 492 -12.05 7.65 -1.37
N SER A 493 -13.24 7.11 -1.14
CA SER A 493 -13.70 5.88 -1.78
C SER A 493 -14.88 6.15 -2.71
N TRP A 494 -15.11 5.23 -3.64
CA TRP A 494 -16.16 5.33 -4.63
C TRP A 494 -16.86 3.98 -4.87
N PRO A 495 -18.19 3.94 -4.99
CA PRO A 495 -18.92 2.71 -5.30
C PRO A 495 -18.50 2.10 -6.62
N VAL A 496 -18.37 0.77 -6.61
CA VAL A 496 -17.98 -0.01 -7.78
C VAL A 496 -18.96 -1.16 -8.01
N ASN A 497 -19.36 -1.36 -9.26
CA ASN A 497 -19.94 -2.62 -9.69
C ASN A 497 -18.80 -3.50 -10.19
N LEU A 498 -18.39 -4.47 -9.37
CA LEU A 498 -17.26 -5.34 -9.71
C LEU A 498 -17.56 -6.21 -10.91
N GLU A 499 -18.79 -6.71 -11.09
CA GLU A 499 -19.17 -7.56 -12.21
C GLU A 499 -18.86 -6.88 -13.55
N THR A 500 -19.40 -5.67 -13.72
CA THR A 500 -19.18 -4.85 -14.93
C THR A 500 -17.80 -4.18 -14.94
N GLY A 501 -17.14 -4.06 -13.78
CA GLY A 501 -15.91 -3.30 -13.63
C GLY A 501 -16.11 -1.80 -13.78
N LYS A 502 -17.31 -1.28 -13.50
CA LYS A 502 -17.65 0.13 -13.66
C LYS A 502 -17.81 0.82 -12.32
N LEU A 503 -17.18 1.99 -12.21
CA LEU A 503 -17.45 2.94 -11.15
C LEU A 503 -18.85 3.55 -11.32
N ALA A 504 -19.53 3.83 -10.21
CA ALA A 504 -20.83 4.49 -10.26
C ALA A 504 -20.72 5.89 -10.89
N GLU A 505 -21.78 6.35 -11.56
CA GLU A 505 -21.83 7.72 -12.06
C GLU A 505 -21.98 8.72 -10.92
N GLY A 506 -21.34 9.89 -11.03
CA GLY A 506 -21.44 10.96 -10.05
C GLY A 506 -20.21 11.86 -10.01
N ASN A 507 -20.20 12.81 -9.08
CA ASN A 507 -19.07 13.70 -8.87
C ASN A 507 -18.32 13.33 -7.58
N PRO A 508 -17.01 13.02 -7.65
CA PRO A 508 -16.18 12.78 -6.47
C PRO A 508 -16.28 13.89 -5.44
N SER A 509 -16.48 15.15 -5.84
CA SER A 509 -16.62 16.27 -4.91
C SER A 509 -17.78 16.12 -3.92
N ASP A 510 -18.80 15.33 -4.24
CA ASP A 510 -20.01 15.18 -3.42
C ASP A 510 -19.85 14.16 -2.28
N VAL A 511 -18.77 13.38 -2.29
CA VAL A 511 -18.49 12.35 -1.27
C VAL A 511 -17.60 12.92 -0.17
N GLU A 512 -17.89 12.54 1.07
CA GLU A 512 -17.10 12.95 2.23
C GLU A 512 -15.70 12.31 2.22
N TRP A 513 -14.72 12.98 2.82
CA TRP A 513 -13.42 12.39 3.08
C TRP A 513 -13.51 11.45 4.28
N ILE A 514 -12.88 10.28 4.17
CA ILE A 514 -12.83 9.29 5.25
C ILE A 514 -11.50 9.46 5.99
N GLY A 515 -11.58 9.78 7.27
CA GLY A 515 -10.49 9.82 8.24
C GLY A 515 -10.66 8.75 9.32
N TRP A 516 -9.85 8.82 10.38
CA TRP A 516 -9.92 7.87 11.49
C TRP A 516 -11.22 7.97 12.30
N GLU A 517 -11.85 9.15 12.35
CA GLU A 517 -13.08 9.40 13.12
C GLU A 517 -14.33 8.77 12.50
N ASN A 518 -14.50 8.95 11.19
CA ASN A 518 -15.71 8.54 10.45
C ASN A 518 -15.55 7.22 9.67
N SER A 519 -14.37 6.58 9.74
CA SER A 519 -14.14 5.26 9.14
C SER A 519 -15.03 4.18 9.78
N LYS A 520 -15.94 3.60 8.98
CA LYS A 520 -16.88 2.56 9.43
C LYS A 520 -16.22 1.22 9.75
N MET A 521 -15.07 0.95 9.13
CA MET A 521 -14.32 -0.30 9.28
C MET A 521 -13.08 -0.13 10.18
N ARG A 522 -13.09 0.84 11.10
CA ARG A 522 -11.96 1.11 11.98
C ARG A 522 -11.79 0.01 13.04
N SER A 523 -10.53 -0.28 13.37
CA SER A 523 -10.16 -1.20 14.45
C SER A 523 -10.63 -0.72 15.83
N GLU A 524 -10.87 -1.65 16.77
CA GLU A 524 -11.15 -1.34 18.17
C GLU A 524 -10.03 -0.54 18.85
N CYS A 525 -8.82 -0.52 18.29
CA CYS A 525 -7.70 0.30 18.76
C CYS A 525 -8.05 1.79 18.85
N TYR A 526 -8.96 2.30 18.01
CA TYR A 526 -9.41 3.69 18.01
C TYR A 526 -10.41 4.01 19.13
N ASN A 527 -10.88 3.01 19.89
CA ASN A 527 -11.72 3.23 21.07
C ASN A 527 -10.89 3.64 22.31
N ARG A 528 -9.56 3.73 22.17
CA ARG A 528 -8.62 4.10 23.23
C ARG A 528 -7.88 5.38 22.84
N PRO A 529 -7.34 6.13 23.83
CA PRO A 529 -6.49 7.28 23.54
C PRO A 529 -5.30 6.90 22.65
N ARG A 530 -4.99 7.77 21.69
CA ARG A 530 -3.86 7.63 20.76
C ARG A 530 -2.54 7.54 21.52
N SER A 531 -1.71 6.55 21.18
CA SER A 531 -0.41 6.35 21.82
C SER A 531 0.70 7.12 21.10
N THR A 532 1.66 7.68 21.85
CA THR A 532 2.78 8.45 21.29
C THR A 532 4.02 7.58 21.16
N ILE A 533 4.66 7.60 19.99
CA ILE A 533 5.96 6.99 19.76
C ILE A 533 7.04 7.97 20.23
N ASP A 534 7.83 7.53 21.19
CA ASP A 534 8.99 8.29 21.65
C ASP A 534 10.20 8.12 20.71
N LEU A 535 10.79 9.26 20.38
CA LEU A 535 11.96 9.46 19.51
C LEU A 535 13.05 10.33 20.17
N GLU A 536 12.93 10.68 21.45
CA GLU A 536 13.81 11.65 22.12
C GLU A 536 15.30 11.29 22.02
N ASP A 537 15.64 10.03 22.29
CA ASP A 537 17.01 9.54 22.27
C ASP A 537 17.37 8.78 20.97
N ALA A 538 16.59 8.92 19.89
CA ALA A 538 16.83 8.16 18.67
C ALA A 538 18.04 8.69 17.87
N ASN A 539 18.90 7.77 17.42
CA ASN A 539 20.03 8.06 16.53
C ASN A 539 19.58 8.09 15.05
N GLU A 540 20.48 8.52 14.18
CA GLU A 540 20.28 8.61 12.72
C GLU A 540 19.89 7.24 12.12
N PRO A 541 18.79 7.13 11.34
CA PRO A 541 18.25 5.84 10.89
C PRO A 541 19.20 4.95 10.09
N LEU A 542 20.19 5.51 9.39
CA LEU A 542 21.11 4.76 8.52
C LEU A 542 22.39 4.30 9.22
N ARG A 543 22.63 4.68 10.48
CA ARG A 543 23.78 4.20 11.27
C ARG A 543 23.65 2.75 11.75
N THR A 544 22.54 2.09 11.47
CA THR A 544 22.31 0.68 11.78
C THR A 544 22.41 -0.18 10.52
N ASN A 545 22.94 -1.39 10.66
CA ASN A 545 22.95 -2.41 9.59
C ASN A 545 21.82 -3.43 9.73
N LYS A 546 20.90 -3.22 10.68
CA LYS A 546 19.75 -4.08 10.94
C LYS A 546 18.55 -3.60 10.15
N TRP A 547 17.74 -4.55 9.69
CA TRP A 547 16.45 -4.29 9.05
C TRP A 547 15.47 -3.65 10.05
N ASN A 548 14.72 -2.66 9.58
CA ASN A 548 13.68 -2.00 10.35
C ASN A 548 12.49 -2.93 10.59
N GLU A 549 12.05 -2.99 11.84
CA GLU A 549 10.85 -3.71 12.23
C GLU A 549 9.64 -2.78 12.09
N ALA A 550 8.61 -3.25 11.40
CA ALA A 550 7.41 -2.47 11.16
C ALA A 550 6.50 -2.51 12.39
N LEU A 551 6.14 -1.34 12.92
CA LEU A 551 5.17 -1.18 13.98
C LEU A 551 3.78 -1.02 13.34
N LEU A 552 2.99 -2.08 13.43
CA LEU A 552 1.75 -2.22 12.64
C LEU A 552 0.48 -1.91 13.42
N VAL A 553 0.63 -1.54 14.69
CA VAL A 553 -0.50 -1.15 15.54
C VAL A 553 -0.97 0.24 15.06
N PRO A 554 -2.26 0.42 14.71
CA PRO A 554 -2.80 1.72 14.33
C PRO A 554 -3.03 2.62 15.56
N ASN A 555 -3.58 3.81 15.36
CA ASN A 555 -3.87 4.78 16.42
C ASN A 555 -2.61 5.21 17.20
N LEU A 556 -1.55 5.51 16.44
CA LEU A 556 -0.29 6.04 16.98
C LEU A 556 -0.10 7.49 16.52
N ARG A 557 0.75 8.24 17.21
CA ARG A 557 1.30 9.51 16.72
C ARG A 557 2.79 9.57 16.98
N LEU A 558 3.49 10.37 16.20
CA LEU A 558 4.87 10.72 16.48
C LEU A 558 5.14 12.18 16.14
N MET A 559 6.17 12.72 16.77
CA MET A 559 6.62 14.09 16.58
C MET A 559 7.90 14.09 15.77
N ILE A 560 7.94 14.82 14.65
CA ILE A 560 9.15 15.04 13.87
C ILE A 560 10.13 15.84 14.74
N ARG A 561 11.38 15.41 14.86
CA ARG A 561 12.38 16.07 15.71
C ARG A 561 13.79 15.78 15.25
N ALA A 562 14.78 16.45 15.84
CA ALA A 562 16.18 16.12 15.58
C ALA A 562 16.58 14.77 16.21
N THR A 563 17.58 14.11 15.63
CA THR A 563 18.31 12.97 16.24
C THR A 563 18.94 13.34 17.57
N ASN A 564 19.31 12.37 18.39
CA ASN A 564 19.95 12.66 19.67
C ASN A 564 21.29 13.42 19.52
N PHE A 565 21.65 14.15 20.58
CA PHE A 565 22.89 14.90 20.63
C PHE A 565 24.13 14.00 20.69
N GLN A 566 24.09 12.96 21.52
CA GLN A 566 25.28 12.19 21.92
C GLN A 566 25.93 11.49 20.74
N ASN A 567 25.12 10.99 19.80
CA ASN A 567 25.62 10.24 18.65
C ASN A 567 25.72 11.10 17.40
N ASP A 568 24.79 12.04 17.21
CA ASP A 568 24.64 12.76 15.94
C ASP A 568 24.55 14.27 16.10
N LEU A 569 24.75 14.84 17.29
CA LEU A 569 24.74 16.30 17.54
C LEU A 569 23.46 16.99 17.03
N HIS A 570 22.32 16.30 17.06
CA HIS A 570 21.05 16.78 16.48
C HIS A 570 21.13 17.14 14.98
N GLN A 571 21.97 16.49 14.18
CA GLN A 571 22.23 16.96 12.81
C GLN A 571 21.22 16.49 11.76
N HIS A 572 20.38 15.50 12.06
CA HIS A 572 19.35 14.99 11.14
C HIS A 572 17.96 15.11 11.75
N THR A 573 16.93 15.22 10.89
CA THR A 573 15.53 15.27 11.29
C THR A 573 14.87 13.92 11.07
N ILE A 574 14.28 13.37 12.13
CA ILE A 574 13.67 12.03 12.17
C ILE A 574 12.16 12.11 12.49
N PRO A 575 11.37 11.14 12.03
CA PRO A 575 11.75 9.99 11.19
C PRO A 575 12.02 10.38 9.73
N TYR A 576 12.70 9.51 8.99
CA TYR A 576 12.82 9.63 7.54
C TYR A 576 11.51 9.22 6.85
N LEU A 577 11.33 9.61 5.60
CA LEU A 577 10.21 9.20 4.75
C LEU A 577 10.68 8.12 3.78
N ASP A 578 9.99 6.98 3.71
CA ASP A 578 10.23 5.93 2.72
C ASP A 578 9.60 6.32 1.38
N LEU A 579 10.44 6.64 0.40
CA LEU A 579 9.99 7.10 -0.93
C LEU A 579 9.64 5.94 -1.88
N GLN A 580 9.86 4.68 -1.46
CA GLN A 580 9.65 3.54 -2.34
C GLN A 580 8.17 3.44 -2.76
N PRO A 581 7.88 3.18 -4.04
CA PRO A 581 6.53 2.99 -4.52
C PRO A 581 5.88 1.75 -3.90
N VAL A 582 4.73 1.93 -3.25
CA VAL A 582 3.95 0.83 -2.68
C VAL A 582 2.83 0.47 -3.66
N THR A 583 3.09 -0.56 -4.46
CA THR A 583 2.17 -1.12 -5.47
C THR A 583 2.55 -2.58 -5.75
N TYR A 584 1.62 -3.36 -6.28
CA TYR A 584 1.90 -4.71 -6.79
C TYR A 584 2.54 -4.62 -8.18
N SER A 585 3.64 -5.34 -8.39
CA SER A 585 4.46 -5.24 -9.60
C SER A 585 4.06 -6.19 -10.72
N THR A 586 3.43 -7.33 -10.40
CA THR A 586 3.06 -8.33 -11.42
C THR A 586 1.56 -8.28 -11.75
N ALA A 587 0.71 -8.22 -10.73
CA ALA A 587 -0.74 -8.13 -10.90
C ALA A 587 -1.33 -7.11 -9.93
N LYS A 588 -1.82 -6.00 -10.48
CA LYS A 588 -2.42 -4.88 -9.74
C LYS A 588 -3.86 -5.23 -9.33
N ILE A 589 -4.33 -4.57 -8.28
CA ILE A 589 -5.68 -4.71 -7.73
C ILE A 589 -6.17 -3.31 -7.32
N PRO A 590 -7.47 -2.99 -7.47
CA PRO A 590 -8.04 -1.81 -6.83
C PRO A 590 -7.74 -1.82 -5.32
N LEU A 591 -7.41 -0.67 -4.76
CA LEU A 591 -7.18 -0.56 -3.32
C LEU A 591 -8.50 -0.40 -2.56
N GLY A 592 -8.60 -1.08 -1.41
CA GLY A 592 -9.70 -1.00 -0.46
C GLY A 592 -9.30 -0.30 0.86
N GLY A 593 -8.03 0.00 1.06
CA GLY A 593 -7.56 0.70 2.26
C GLY A 593 -6.12 1.17 2.16
N LEU A 594 -5.74 2.03 3.10
CA LEU A 594 -4.43 2.64 3.18
C LEU A 594 -4.03 2.85 4.65
N GLN A 595 -2.76 2.61 4.95
CA GLN A 595 -2.17 2.91 6.25
C GLN A 595 -0.84 3.64 6.07
N ILE A 596 -0.65 4.71 6.84
CA ILE A 596 0.68 5.24 7.13
C ILE A 596 1.16 4.61 8.44
N PHE A 597 2.35 4.01 8.41
CA PHE A 597 2.91 3.31 9.56
C PHE A 597 4.38 3.67 9.77
N TYR A 598 4.90 3.30 10.93
CA TYR A 598 6.27 3.55 11.33
C TYR A 598 7.07 2.25 11.38
N LYS A 599 8.31 2.25 10.87
CA LYS A 599 9.25 1.14 11.01
C LYS A 599 10.57 1.62 11.58
N ARG A 600 11.17 0.85 12.49
CA ARG A 600 12.46 1.21 13.10
C ARG A 600 13.28 0.03 13.58
N VAL A 601 14.56 0.28 13.79
CA VAL A 601 15.38 -0.46 14.74
C VAL A 601 15.35 0.29 16.08
N LYS A 602 15.16 -0.42 17.21
CA LYS A 602 15.14 0.21 18.54
C LYS A 602 16.42 1.05 18.76
N GLY A 603 16.25 2.30 19.20
CA GLY A 603 17.34 3.26 19.39
C GLY A 603 17.65 4.14 18.17
N TYR A 604 16.98 3.92 17.04
CA TYR A 604 17.15 4.69 15.80
C TYR A 604 15.83 5.35 15.38
N GLY A 605 15.92 6.46 14.65
CA GLY A 605 14.80 7.32 14.28
C GLY A 605 13.78 6.71 13.31
N GLY A 606 14.17 5.66 12.57
CA GLY A 606 13.26 4.92 11.70
C GLY A 606 12.68 5.71 10.53
N PHE A 607 11.61 5.14 9.93
CA PHE A 607 10.97 5.63 8.71
C PHE A 607 9.44 5.63 8.83
N LEU A 608 8.81 6.65 8.26
CA LEU A 608 7.39 6.63 7.90
C LEU A 608 7.23 5.99 6.53
N ALA A 609 6.29 5.05 6.41
CA ALA A 609 6.05 4.30 5.18
C ALA A 609 4.57 4.02 4.97
N PHE A 610 4.20 3.67 3.74
CA PHE A 610 2.83 3.27 3.39
C PHE A 610 2.65 1.76 3.32
N ARG A 611 1.46 1.34 3.73
CA ARG A 611 0.90 0.02 3.46
C ARG A 611 -0.42 0.20 2.74
N ILE A 612 -0.59 -0.55 1.66
CA ILE A 612 -1.83 -0.60 0.91
C ILE A 612 -2.61 -1.86 1.25
N PHE A 613 -3.93 -1.79 1.14
CA PHE A 613 -4.83 -2.93 1.24
C PHE A 613 -5.57 -3.07 -0.08
N GLY A 614 -5.56 -4.28 -0.66
CA GLY A 614 -6.35 -4.58 -1.84
C GLY A 614 -7.84 -4.56 -1.53
N PHE A 615 -8.68 -4.50 -2.57
CA PHE A 615 -10.11 -4.72 -2.43
C PHE A 615 -10.38 -6.12 -1.84
N ASP A 616 -11.37 -6.25 -0.96
CA ASP A 616 -11.72 -7.52 -0.32
C ASP A 616 -12.84 -8.24 -1.09
N PHE A 617 -12.48 -9.33 -1.76
CA PHE A 617 -13.43 -10.14 -2.55
C PHE A 617 -14.20 -11.17 -1.70
N THR A 618 -14.00 -11.20 -0.38
CA THR A 618 -14.62 -12.23 0.49
C THR A 618 -16.13 -12.30 0.32
N GLU A 619 -16.79 -11.16 0.22
CA GLU A 619 -18.24 -11.02 0.12
C GLU A 619 -18.82 -11.54 -1.20
N ASP A 620 -18.04 -11.47 -2.28
CA ASP A 620 -18.44 -11.98 -3.60
C ASP A 620 -18.59 -13.51 -3.61
N PHE A 621 -17.99 -14.20 -2.63
CA PHE A 621 -17.93 -15.66 -2.54
C PHE A 621 -18.82 -16.23 -1.41
N ARG A 622 -19.80 -15.46 -0.94
CA ARG A 622 -20.82 -15.96 0.00
C ARG A 622 -21.67 -17.06 -0.64
N TRP A 623 -22.13 -17.97 0.20
CA TRP A 623 -23.12 -18.98 -0.21
C TRP A 623 -24.45 -18.29 -0.58
N LYS A 624 -24.96 -18.57 -1.79
CA LYS A 624 -26.19 -17.97 -2.32
C LYS A 624 -27.17 -19.00 -2.90
N MET A 625 -27.00 -20.29 -2.64
CA MET A 625 -27.92 -21.29 -3.22
C MET A 625 -29.27 -21.27 -2.50
N SER A 626 -30.36 -21.15 -3.26
CA SER A 626 -31.71 -21.19 -2.68
C SER A 626 -32.06 -22.58 -2.13
N THR A 627 -32.97 -22.64 -1.15
CA THR A 627 -33.48 -23.91 -0.58
C THR A 627 -34.14 -24.80 -1.64
N SER A 628 -34.81 -24.21 -2.63
CA SER A 628 -35.43 -24.95 -3.73
C SER A 628 -34.38 -25.62 -4.62
N GLN A 629 -33.33 -24.89 -5.00
CA GLN A 629 -32.22 -25.43 -5.79
C GLN A 629 -31.47 -26.51 -5.01
N PHE A 630 -31.21 -26.28 -3.71
CA PHE A 630 -30.60 -27.30 -2.85
C PHE A 630 -31.42 -28.59 -2.85
N ASN A 631 -32.74 -28.49 -2.63
CA ASN A 631 -33.62 -29.64 -2.59
C ASN A 631 -33.73 -30.37 -3.94
N LYS A 632 -33.59 -29.67 -5.08
CA LYS A 632 -33.57 -30.29 -6.43
C LYS A 632 -32.41 -31.27 -6.59
N TYR A 633 -31.21 -30.89 -6.16
CA TYR A 633 -29.99 -31.69 -6.37
C TYR A 633 -29.61 -32.58 -5.18
N ARG A 634 -30.15 -32.28 -3.99
CA ARG A 634 -29.93 -33.06 -2.74
C ARG A 634 -30.06 -34.58 -2.88
N PRO A 635 -31.04 -35.14 -3.59
CA PRO A 635 -31.18 -36.60 -3.73
C PRO A 635 -29.99 -37.29 -4.39
N PHE A 636 -29.17 -36.54 -5.13
CA PHE A 636 -28.01 -37.02 -5.86
C PHE A 636 -26.67 -36.76 -5.14
N PHE A 637 -26.69 -36.07 -4.00
CA PHE A 637 -25.50 -35.90 -3.16
C PHE A 637 -25.32 -37.15 -2.30
N HIS A 638 -24.24 -37.90 -2.53
CA HIS A 638 -23.86 -39.05 -1.71
C HIS A 638 -22.82 -38.69 -0.63
N GLU A 639 -22.28 -37.47 -0.68
CA GLU A 639 -21.32 -36.92 0.25
C GLU A 639 -21.95 -35.77 1.05
N ASN A 640 -21.60 -35.63 2.32
CA ASN A 640 -22.00 -34.47 3.13
C ASN A 640 -21.22 -33.23 2.66
N LEU A 641 -21.83 -32.04 2.75
CA LEU A 641 -21.11 -30.77 2.58
C LEU A 641 -19.94 -30.75 3.57
N ILE A 642 -18.71 -30.79 3.06
CA ILE A 642 -17.48 -30.99 3.86
C ILE A 642 -17.25 -29.80 4.79
N LEU A 643 -17.77 -28.64 4.42
CA LEU A 643 -17.67 -27.41 5.16
C LEU A 643 -19.10 -26.95 5.44
N GLN A 644 -19.64 -27.17 6.64
CA GLN A 644 -20.76 -26.35 7.11
C GLN A 644 -20.19 -25.02 7.62
N GLU A 645 -20.94 -23.94 7.43
CA GLU A 645 -20.63 -22.64 8.02
C GLU A 645 -20.37 -22.83 9.52
N SER A 646 -19.19 -22.42 9.98
CA SER A 646 -19.06 -22.02 11.37
C SER A 646 -19.97 -20.81 11.53
N SER A 647 -21.16 -21.04 12.06
CA SER A 647 -21.97 -20.00 12.67
C SER A 647 -21.17 -19.39 13.81
N GLU A 648 -20.59 -18.22 13.57
CA GLU A 648 -20.45 -17.07 14.49
C GLU A 648 -19.83 -15.87 13.77
#